data_AF-A0A319ENM9-F1
#
_entry.id   AF-A0A319ENM9-F1
#
_cell.length_a   1.000
_cell.length_b   1.000
_cell.length_c   1.000
_cell.angle_alpha   90.00
_cell.angle_beta   90.00
_cell.angle_gamma   90.00
#
_symmetry.space_group_name_H-M   'P 1'
#
loop_
_entity.id
_entity.type
_entity.pdbx_description
1 polymer ?
#
loop_
_entity_poly.entity_id
_entity_poly.type
_entity_poly.pdbx_seq_one_letter_code
_entity_poly.pdbx_strand_id
1 'polypeptide(L)'
;MAPSAPPILDFSSFYGGDSAAKAQLVEAVRNSCLYNGFFQITGHRVPLELQRRVMRCAQRFFELPLEEKLKIDKNRNTFNRGYELLRSQMLEIGTGPELKEGLYIGQEIPKDHPYYIQKKLNSGPNQWPPTVEDKEEFQRTSMEYYNAVFDLAKDVLALLALTLDVNDDYFDPLTDGAVATMRMLHYPAQPKDADEKLNRGIGAHTDFGCITLLLQDEVDGLQVLDAPTGEWLDLLTNQVQPVPGAYVVNLGNLFMRMANDRYKSNIHRVINKSGRERYSIPFFFSGNPDYLCECLPNCRAEDEAPKYPPITVEDMVTASYKESYGRAEQYKREMEEKAQMKIETVPTAAALLSVSASSAVWIRRHGTSTLSREYLMTVWMPLSHQPASKMDDIQQDQKRDSSHEYSNSIVGEEKGVVIDDPAVEQFYGTSTTEAYRLKSELVGKCMEEIGMGRFQWKLFVVTGFGWIVDNFASQGISSVQPAIELEFPGIVQVSYSSVAYYTGLILGASFWGISSDLIGRKPAFNSTLLLAGIFLCGAAGTMNFVAFSAMWAVIGTAAGGNVPVDSMIFLEFVPGSHQYLLTALSAWWNLGQLIVSLLAWVFLANFACPSDSTPATCHRSENMGWRYTLITLGALSLGFTCIRWFVFKLPETPRYLLSKGKDQAAVDAVNYVARENGKPEPLTIGMFQEIDARLGIAPGESAEGPGLTTKQIIQENMKDFRSTHYQALFATRKLGIHTTIIWVIWLTIGIAYPLYFNFLPSYLDTKFSSDSSLNVTYRDYCIESAVGVVGPISAAYLVTTFFGRRWMMGISSIVTGVFLFAYVGVNSATASLAFACITGMLGNFEYAIMYAFTPESFPAPHRGTGTGTAASLLRFGGLCASLIASQTGFTTAPIYASAALWVVVGVVCFGLPFETHGHAAI
;
A
#
# COMPACT_ATOMS: atom_id res chain seq x y z
N MET A 1 18.81 36.87 -13.12
CA MET A 1 19.91 37.37 -12.26
C MET A 1 20.64 36.15 -11.71
N ALA A 2 21.94 36.25 -11.42
CA ALA A 2 22.62 35.18 -10.70
C ALA A 2 22.02 35.08 -9.27
N PRO A 3 21.92 33.88 -8.68
CA PRO A 3 21.41 33.74 -7.32
C PRO A 3 22.30 34.52 -6.35
N SER A 4 21.70 35.36 -5.51
CA SER A 4 22.41 36.19 -4.52
C SER A 4 21.76 36.04 -3.15
N ALA A 5 22.59 35.95 -2.10
CA ALA A 5 22.11 35.84 -0.71
C ALA A 5 21.14 36.99 -0.34
N PRO A 6 20.24 36.78 0.64
CA PRO A 6 19.32 37.80 1.11
C PRO A 6 20.04 39.11 1.48
N PRO A 7 19.55 40.28 1.03
CA PRO A 7 20.23 41.56 1.22
C PRO A 7 20.23 41.98 2.69
N ILE A 8 21.27 42.72 3.10
CA ILE A 8 21.37 43.33 4.43
C ILE A 8 20.93 44.78 4.33
N LEU A 9 19.92 45.14 5.11
CA LEU A 9 19.24 46.43 5.06
C LEU A 9 19.44 47.17 6.39
N ASP A 10 19.79 48.46 6.31
CA ASP A 10 19.93 49.29 7.50
C ASP A 10 18.59 49.88 7.94
N PHE A 11 18.05 49.32 9.01
CA PHE A 11 16.78 49.70 9.61
C PHE A 11 16.84 51.03 10.38
N SER A 12 18.02 51.61 10.58
CA SER A 12 18.17 52.91 11.26
C SER A 12 17.38 54.02 10.55
N SER A 13 17.28 53.93 9.22
CA SER A 13 16.54 54.86 8.36
C SER A 13 15.04 54.90 8.67
N PHE A 14 14.47 53.83 9.23
CA PHE A 14 13.07 53.78 9.63
C PHE A 14 12.77 54.69 10.83
N TYR A 15 13.75 54.84 11.74
CA TYR A 15 13.64 55.66 12.95
C TYR A 15 14.13 57.10 12.77
N GLY A 16 14.84 57.38 11.67
CA GLY A 16 15.37 58.70 11.35
C GLY A 16 14.31 59.65 10.82
N GLY A 17 14.66 60.94 10.74
CA GLY A 17 13.81 61.98 10.13
C GLY A 17 13.99 62.15 8.62
N ASP A 18 14.86 61.38 7.98
CA ASP A 18 15.12 61.47 6.53
C ASP A 18 14.10 60.64 5.74
N SER A 19 13.08 61.31 5.21
CA SER A 19 12.04 60.68 4.39
C SER A 19 12.57 60.00 3.14
N ALA A 20 13.67 60.47 2.54
CA ALA A 20 14.22 59.87 1.32
C ALA A 20 14.92 58.55 1.65
N ALA A 21 15.70 58.51 2.74
CA ALA A 21 16.31 57.27 3.22
C ALA A 21 15.25 56.24 3.66
N LYS A 22 14.18 56.68 4.35
CA LYS A 22 13.05 55.82 4.71
C LYS A 22 12.36 55.24 3.48
N ALA A 23 12.12 56.03 2.44
CA ALA A 23 11.51 55.55 1.19
C ALA A 23 12.40 54.51 0.46
N GLN A 24 13.72 54.71 0.44
CA GLN A 24 14.65 53.74 -0.13
C GLN A 24 14.64 52.42 0.63
N LEU A 25 14.58 52.46 1.97
CA LEU A 25 14.45 51.26 2.80
C LEU A 25 13.14 50.51 2.52
N VAL A 26 12.00 51.23 2.44
CA VAL A 26 10.69 50.66 2.10
C VAL A 26 10.76 49.93 0.76
N GLU A 27 11.36 50.54 -0.26
CA GLU A 27 11.47 49.93 -1.58
C GLU A 27 12.41 48.71 -1.60
N ALA A 28 13.52 48.74 -0.87
CA ALA A 28 14.42 47.60 -0.76
C ALA A 28 13.75 46.40 -0.06
N VAL A 29 12.97 46.65 1.00
CA VAL A 29 12.17 45.61 1.66
C VAL A 29 11.07 45.10 0.75
N ARG A 30 10.36 45.97 0.02
CA ARG A 30 9.33 45.58 -0.97
C ARG A 30 9.89 44.60 -1.99
N ASN A 31 11.05 44.91 -2.56
CA ASN A 31 11.71 44.05 -3.55
C ASN A 31 12.11 42.69 -2.97
N SER A 32 12.60 42.67 -1.72
CA SER A 32 12.93 41.41 -1.02
C SER A 32 11.67 40.56 -0.79
N CYS A 33 10.56 41.19 -0.38
CA CYS A 33 9.28 40.53 -0.14
C CYS A 33 8.64 39.95 -1.42
N LEU A 34 8.78 40.64 -2.55
CA LEU A 34 8.32 40.19 -3.87
C LEU A 34 9.17 39.03 -4.41
N TYR A 35 10.48 39.03 -4.15
CA TYR A 35 11.40 38.04 -4.69
C TYR A 35 11.36 36.72 -3.92
N ASN A 36 11.75 36.73 -2.63
CA ASN A 36 11.89 35.53 -1.83
C ASN A 36 11.37 35.67 -0.40
N GLY A 37 10.91 36.85 0.04
CA GLY A 37 10.43 37.04 1.40
C GLY A 37 11.49 36.95 2.49
N PHE A 38 12.78 37.00 2.14
CA PHE A 38 13.91 36.92 3.06
C PHE A 38 14.81 38.16 2.93
N PHE A 39 15.17 38.74 4.06
CA PHE A 39 16.17 39.83 4.13
C PHE A 39 16.81 39.86 5.53
N GLN A 40 17.92 40.58 5.66
CA GLN A 40 18.58 40.81 6.94
C GLN A 40 18.43 42.28 7.34
N ILE A 41 18.22 42.54 8.63
CA ILE A 41 18.14 43.90 9.16
C ILE A 41 19.24 44.17 10.19
N THR A 42 19.87 45.33 10.08
CA THR A 42 20.78 45.92 11.08
C THR A 42 20.27 47.30 11.51
N GLY A 43 20.88 47.94 12.51
CA GLY A 43 20.48 49.30 12.91
C GLY A 43 19.11 49.38 13.61
N HIS A 44 18.56 48.24 14.03
CA HIS A 44 17.36 48.15 14.86
C HIS A 44 17.65 48.53 16.33
N ARG A 45 16.59 48.66 17.16
CA ARG A 45 16.73 49.07 18.56
C ARG A 45 17.12 47.98 19.57
N VAL A 46 17.13 46.70 19.20
CA VAL A 46 17.52 45.61 20.10
C VAL A 46 19.04 45.68 20.40
N PRO A 47 19.47 45.90 21.66
CA PRO A 47 20.89 46.07 21.97
C PRO A 47 21.72 44.81 21.70
N LEU A 48 22.89 44.97 21.07
CA LEU A 48 23.80 43.85 20.79
C LEU A 48 24.21 43.08 22.05
N GLU A 49 24.39 43.77 23.18
CA GLU A 49 24.73 43.10 24.43
C GLU A 49 23.57 42.23 24.95
N LEU A 50 22.32 42.64 24.72
CA LEU A 50 21.15 41.82 25.09
C LEU A 50 21.07 40.55 24.23
N GLN A 51 21.36 40.66 22.93
CA GLN A 51 21.47 39.51 22.03
C GLN A 51 22.53 38.50 22.51
N ARG A 52 23.71 39.00 22.91
CA ARG A 52 24.80 38.16 23.45
C ARG A 52 24.41 37.52 24.78
N ARG A 53 23.79 38.29 25.69
CA ARG A 53 23.31 37.79 26.99
C ARG A 53 22.30 36.65 26.82
N VAL A 54 21.32 36.80 25.94
CA VAL A 54 20.32 35.74 25.71
C VAL A 54 20.92 34.51 25.03
N MET A 55 21.91 34.68 24.13
CA MET A 55 22.62 33.55 23.52
C MET A 55 23.42 32.76 24.56
N ARG A 56 24.09 33.45 25.50
CA ARG A 56 24.74 32.80 26.66
C ARG A 56 23.74 32.06 27.55
N CYS A 57 22.54 32.61 27.75
CA CYS A 57 21.47 31.91 28.47
C CYS A 57 21.09 30.61 27.75
N ALA A 58 20.87 30.65 26.43
CA ALA A 58 20.57 29.45 25.64
C ALA A 58 21.67 28.38 25.78
N GLN A 59 22.95 28.77 25.66
CA GLN A 59 24.09 27.86 25.84
C GLN A 59 24.09 27.21 27.24
N ARG A 60 24.02 28.01 28.31
CA ARG A 60 23.95 27.52 29.70
C ARG A 60 22.80 26.53 29.91
N PHE A 61 21.64 26.78 29.30
CA PHE A 61 20.50 25.87 29.39
C PHE A 61 20.75 24.55 28.67
N PHE A 62 21.31 24.57 27.46
CA PHE A 62 21.53 23.35 26.67
C PHE A 62 22.70 22.49 27.18
N GLU A 63 23.65 23.10 27.91
CA GLU A 63 24.72 22.43 28.67
C GLU A 63 24.19 21.61 29.86
N LEU A 64 22.97 21.89 30.36
CA LEU A 64 22.40 21.11 31.45
C LEU A 64 22.18 19.64 31.05
N PRO A 65 22.31 18.70 32.01
CA PRO A 65 21.97 17.31 31.77
C PRO A 65 20.54 17.14 31.27
N LEU A 66 20.31 16.15 30.39
CA LEU A 66 18.99 15.90 29.80
C LEU A 66 17.87 15.73 30.85
N GLU A 67 18.18 15.06 31.97
CA GLU A 67 17.23 14.86 33.07
C GLU A 67 16.71 16.17 33.66
N GLU A 68 17.56 17.20 33.72
CA GLU A 68 17.20 18.53 34.20
C GLU A 68 16.34 19.27 33.17
N LYS A 69 16.69 19.17 31.88
CA LYS A 69 15.91 19.75 30.77
C LYS A 69 14.49 19.16 30.69
N LEU A 70 14.35 17.85 30.90
CA LEU A 70 13.06 17.14 30.88
C LEU A 70 12.11 17.51 32.04
N LYS A 71 12.59 18.15 33.11
CA LYS A 71 11.70 18.63 34.20
C LYS A 71 10.66 19.64 33.72
N ILE A 72 11.01 20.39 32.67
CA ILE A 72 10.17 21.41 32.05
C ILE A 72 9.68 20.99 30.65
N ASP A 73 9.51 19.69 30.39
CA ASP A 73 9.00 19.17 29.11
C ASP A 73 7.70 19.86 28.69
N LYS A 74 7.68 20.36 27.45
CA LYS A 74 6.54 21.07 26.87
C LYS A 74 5.27 20.23 26.77
N ASN A 75 5.40 18.90 26.69
CA ASN A 75 4.26 17.98 26.61
C ASN A 75 3.49 17.86 27.94
N ARG A 76 4.03 18.41 29.04
CA ARG A 76 3.35 18.44 30.35
C ARG A 76 2.28 19.53 30.45
N ASN A 77 2.15 20.40 29.44
CA ASN A 77 1.15 21.45 29.39
C ASN A 77 0.51 21.55 28.01
N THR A 78 -0.65 22.21 27.94
CA THR A 78 -1.41 22.41 26.70
C THR A 78 -1.04 23.70 25.96
N PHE A 79 -0.07 24.47 26.47
CA PHE A 79 0.28 25.80 25.97
C PHE A 79 1.59 25.82 25.16
N ASN A 80 2.18 24.65 24.90
CA ASN A 80 3.41 24.47 24.13
C ASN A 80 4.60 25.30 24.69
N ARG A 81 4.70 25.39 26.02
CA ARG A 81 5.79 26.09 26.73
C ARG A 81 6.76 25.10 27.36
N GLY A 82 8.05 25.39 27.33
CA GLY A 82 9.09 24.54 27.94
C GLY A 82 9.97 23.80 26.93
N TYR A 83 10.63 22.74 27.40
CA TYR A 83 11.66 22.03 26.66
C TYR A 83 11.08 21.10 25.60
N GLU A 84 11.62 21.19 24.39
CA GLU A 84 11.43 20.28 23.26
C GLU A 84 12.63 19.35 23.14
N LEU A 85 12.39 18.05 23.33
CA LEU A 85 13.40 17.02 23.19
C LEU A 85 13.91 16.95 21.75
N LEU A 86 15.20 16.63 21.59
CA LEU A 86 15.82 16.31 20.30
C LEU A 86 14.97 15.31 19.50
N ARG A 87 14.84 15.50 18.18
CA ARG A 87 14.06 14.62 17.28
C ARG A 87 12.55 14.58 17.57
N SER A 88 11.98 15.64 18.14
CA SER A 88 10.54 15.69 18.45
C SER A 88 9.64 16.22 17.34
N GLN A 89 10.21 16.71 16.23
CA GLN A 89 9.46 17.31 15.14
C GLN A 89 9.98 16.79 13.78
N MET A 90 9.10 16.76 12.76
CA MET A 90 9.44 16.37 11.39
C MET A 90 8.65 17.22 10.38
N LEU A 91 9.28 18.25 9.83
CA LEU A 91 8.62 19.16 8.88
C LEU A 91 8.65 18.69 7.42
N GLU A 92 9.59 17.83 7.02
CA GLU A 92 9.73 17.36 5.63
C GLU A 92 9.53 15.84 5.50
N ILE A 93 8.63 15.46 4.59
CA ILE A 93 8.28 14.06 4.34
C ILE A 93 9.45 13.33 3.68
N GLY A 94 9.78 12.13 4.17
CA GLY A 94 10.91 11.33 3.66
C GLY A 94 12.28 11.67 4.25
N THR A 95 12.33 12.53 5.28
CA THR A 95 13.56 12.82 6.06
C THR A 95 13.48 12.22 7.47
N GLY A 96 14.61 12.15 8.17
CA GLY A 96 14.63 11.79 9.59
C GLY A 96 14.09 12.92 10.49
N PRO A 97 13.64 12.63 11.73
CA PRO A 97 13.25 13.65 12.69
C PRO A 97 14.38 14.66 12.97
N GLU A 98 14.00 15.90 13.23
CA GLU A 98 14.89 17.05 13.27
C GLU A 98 15.98 16.94 14.35
N LEU A 99 17.23 17.13 13.97
CA LEU A 99 18.38 17.19 14.87
C LEU A 99 18.49 18.57 15.54
N LYS A 100 17.42 18.97 16.24
CA LYS A 100 17.39 20.14 17.12
C LYS A 100 16.68 19.82 18.43
N GLU A 101 17.14 20.44 19.50
CA GLU A 101 16.37 20.57 20.74
C GLU A 101 16.01 22.05 20.95
N GLY A 102 14.98 22.32 21.74
CA GLY A 102 14.45 23.68 21.87
C GLY A 102 13.91 24.03 23.25
N LEU A 103 13.86 25.32 23.59
CA LEU A 103 13.15 25.86 24.75
C LEU A 103 12.16 26.93 24.28
N TYR A 104 10.88 26.68 24.53
CA TYR A 104 9.77 27.51 24.08
C TYR A 104 9.37 28.49 25.17
N ILE A 105 9.53 29.78 24.87
CA ILE A 105 9.20 30.90 25.75
C ILE A 105 8.25 31.83 24.99
N GLY A 106 7.32 32.44 25.69
CA GLY A 106 6.57 33.56 25.13
C GLY A 106 6.16 34.55 26.19
N GLN A 107 5.09 35.30 25.91
CA GLN A 107 4.62 36.30 26.84
C GLN A 107 4.17 35.66 28.16
N GLU A 108 4.64 36.23 29.27
CA GLU A 108 4.17 35.84 30.60
C GLU A 108 2.79 36.47 30.81
N ILE A 109 1.74 35.65 30.82
CA ILE A 109 0.37 36.08 31.09
C ILE A 109 -0.12 35.53 32.43
N PRO A 110 -0.89 36.30 33.21
CA PRO A 110 -1.43 35.83 34.48
C PRO A 110 -2.58 34.82 34.26
N LYS A 111 -2.87 34.00 35.28
CA LYS A 111 -3.85 32.90 35.17
C LYS A 111 -5.31 33.36 35.05
N ASP A 112 -5.58 34.62 35.30
CA ASP A 112 -6.88 35.27 35.09
C ASP A 112 -6.98 35.93 33.71
N HIS A 113 -5.90 35.93 32.92
CA HIS A 113 -5.93 36.47 31.56
C HIS A 113 -6.90 35.68 30.67
N PRO A 114 -7.74 36.34 29.84
CA PRO A 114 -8.71 35.66 28.98
C PRO A 114 -8.10 34.56 28.11
N TYR A 115 -6.92 34.80 27.53
CA TYR A 115 -6.23 33.80 26.70
C TYR A 115 -5.79 32.55 27.47
N TYR A 116 -5.44 32.68 28.75
CA TYR A 116 -5.12 31.53 29.58
C TYR A 116 -6.38 30.73 29.91
N ILE A 117 -7.47 31.42 30.31
CA ILE A 117 -8.75 30.80 30.66
C ILE A 117 -9.35 30.06 29.45
N GLN A 118 -9.33 30.70 28.29
CA GLN A 118 -9.88 30.18 27.04
C GLN A 118 -8.93 29.20 26.33
N LYS A 119 -7.72 28.99 26.87
CA LYS A 119 -6.67 28.12 26.30
C LYS A 119 -6.33 28.46 24.85
N LYS A 120 -6.21 29.75 24.57
CA LYS A 120 -5.84 30.27 23.24
C LYS A 120 -4.45 29.79 22.84
N LEU A 121 -4.21 29.74 21.53
CA LEU A 121 -2.95 29.33 20.91
C LEU A 121 -1.71 29.82 21.70
N ASN A 122 -0.86 28.87 22.11
CA ASN A 122 0.41 29.10 22.82
C ASN A 122 0.33 30.08 24.01
N SER A 123 -0.84 30.24 24.64
CA SER A 123 -1.06 31.28 25.66
C SER A 123 -1.10 30.68 27.06
N GLY A 124 0.07 30.63 27.71
CA GLY A 124 0.18 30.13 29.08
C GLY A 124 1.54 30.43 29.73
N PRO A 125 1.70 30.12 31.03
CA PRO A 125 2.87 30.47 31.81
C PRO A 125 4.13 29.77 31.29
N ASN A 126 5.24 30.50 31.29
CA ASN A 126 6.52 29.95 30.86
C ASN A 126 7.02 28.88 31.83
N GLN A 127 7.71 27.87 31.31
CA GLN A 127 8.30 26.80 32.10
C GLN A 127 9.80 27.09 32.27
N TRP A 128 10.17 27.52 33.48
CA TRP A 128 11.53 27.96 33.77
C TRP A 128 12.37 26.84 34.40
N PRO A 129 13.59 26.57 33.90
CA PRO A 129 14.43 25.50 34.40
C PRO A 129 14.78 25.72 35.89
N PRO A 130 14.54 24.75 36.78
CA PRO A 130 14.75 24.93 38.22
C PRO A 130 16.23 24.94 38.64
N THR A 131 17.10 24.34 37.82
CA THR A 131 18.50 24.03 38.13
C THR A 131 19.50 24.77 37.24
N VAL A 132 19.02 25.64 36.35
CA VAL A 132 19.91 26.54 35.62
C VAL A 132 20.59 27.47 36.62
N GLU A 133 21.89 27.66 36.44
CA GLU A 133 22.65 28.64 37.20
C GLU A 133 22.04 30.04 36.98
N ASP A 134 21.93 30.82 38.06
CA ASP A 134 21.33 32.16 38.07
C ASP A 134 19.96 32.24 37.37
N LYS A 135 19.03 31.35 37.75
CA LYS A 135 17.66 31.28 37.22
C LYS A 135 16.96 32.65 37.09
N GLU A 136 17.15 33.54 38.05
CA GLU A 136 16.56 34.89 38.05
C GLU A 136 17.12 35.75 36.90
N GLU A 137 18.42 35.65 36.63
CA GLU A 137 19.06 36.30 35.49
C GLU A 137 18.57 35.70 34.17
N PHE A 138 18.47 34.37 34.09
CA PHE A 138 17.98 33.66 32.92
C PHE A 138 16.56 34.11 32.55
N GLN A 139 15.66 34.13 33.54
CA GLN A 139 14.27 34.58 33.37
C GLN A 139 14.21 36.04 32.92
N ARG A 140 14.90 36.92 33.64
CA ARG A 140 14.93 38.36 33.36
C ARG A 140 15.47 38.64 31.96
N THR A 141 16.60 38.04 31.59
CA THR A 141 17.23 38.24 30.28
C THR A 141 16.37 37.71 29.15
N SER A 142 15.76 36.52 29.32
CA SER A 142 14.87 35.94 28.32
C SER A 142 13.65 36.83 28.06
N MET A 143 13.04 37.38 29.11
CA MET A 143 11.87 38.26 28.97
C MET A 143 12.23 39.68 28.49
N GLU A 144 13.36 40.22 28.93
CA GLU A 144 13.90 41.50 28.43
C GLU A 144 14.13 41.42 26.91
N TYR A 145 14.75 40.32 26.44
CA TYR A 145 14.94 40.06 25.02
C TYR A 145 13.61 39.81 24.29
N TYR A 146 12.71 39.00 24.85
CA TYR A 146 11.39 38.73 24.26
C TYR A 146 10.64 40.03 23.96
N ASN A 147 10.56 40.95 24.93
CA ASN A 147 9.85 42.22 24.77
C ASN A 147 10.53 43.11 23.73
N ALA A 148 11.86 43.21 23.75
CA ALA A 148 12.59 44.02 22.78
C ALA A 148 12.41 43.53 21.32
N VAL A 149 12.38 42.21 21.11
CA VAL A 149 12.13 41.63 19.78
C VAL A 149 10.65 41.70 19.40
N PHE A 150 9.73 41.63 20.37
CA PHE A 150 8.31 41.87 20.13
C PHE A 150 8.06 43.28 19.59
N ASP A 151 8.67 44.30 20.21
CA ASP A 151 8.61 45.69 19.73
C ASP A 151 9.23 45.83 18.34
N LEU A 152 10.37 45.18 18.09
CA LEU A 152 10.98 45.15 16.75
C LEU A 152 10.07 44.48 15.71
N ALA A 153 9.34 43.42 16.07
CA ALA A 153 8.39 42.78 15.18
C ALA A 153 7.26 43.73 14.77
N LYS A 154 6.79 44.58 15.70
CA LYS A 154 5.83 45.64 15.38
C LYS A 154 6.41 46.67 14.42
N ASP A 155 7.65 47.11 14.64
CA ASP A 155 8.33 48.04 13.73
C ASP A 155 8.48 47.45 12.31
N VAL A 156 8.81 46.15 12.22
CA VAL A 156 8.90 45.45 10.93
C VAL A 156 7.52 45.35 10.25
N LEU A 157 6.45 45.05 11.00
CA LEU A 157 5.09 45.05 10.45
C LEU A 157 4.66 46.44 9.96
N ALA A 158 4.99 47.49 10.69
CA ALA A 158 4.74 48.88 10.27
C ALA A 158 5.49 49.22 8.99
N LEU A 159 6.75 48.77 8.85
CA LEU A 159 7.50 48.92 7.60
C LEU A 159 6.85 48.14 6.45
N LEU A 160 6.41 46.89 6.68
CA LEU A 160 5.72 46.06 5.69
C LEU A 160 4.36 46.64 5.26
N ALA A 161 3.68 47.36 6.16
CA ALA A 161 2.48 48.10 5.81
C ALA A 161 2.78 49.19 4.76
N LEU A 162 3.87 49.95 4.97
CA LEU A 162 4.34 50.94 4.00
C LEU A 162 4.77 50.31 2.67
N THR A 163 5.37 49.11 2.68
CA THR A 163 5.71 48.40 1.44
C THR A 163 4.48 47.91 0.67
N LEU A 164 3.30 47.92 1.27
CA LEU A 164 2.04 47.62 0.60
C LEU A 164 1.27 48.89 0.23
N ASP A 165 1.79 50.09 0.52
CA ASP A 165 1.09 51.35 0.29
C ASP A 165 -0.16 51.54 1.17
N VAL A 166 -0.15 50.97 2.38
CA VAL A 166 -1.09 51.30 3.47
C VAL A 166 -0.37 52.08 4.57
N ASN A 167 -1.14 52.69 5.47
CA ASN A 167 -0.59 53.40 6.63
C ASN A 167 0.24 52.46 7.51
N ASP A 168 1.22 53.02 8.21
CA ASP A 168 2.13 52.27 9.08
C ASP A 168 1.43 51.65 10.32
N ASP A 169 0.25 52.13 10.68
CA ASP A 169 -0.60 51.62 11.76
C ASP A 169 -1.59 50.52 11.31
N TYR A 170 -1.59 50.13 10.03
CA TYR A 170 -2.60 49.21 9.48
C TYR A 170 -2.66 47.85 10.22
N PHE A 171 -1.51 47.34 10.65
CA PHE A 171 -1.43 46.06 11.37
C PHE A 171 -1.53 46.20 12.89
N ASP A 172 -1.83 47.38 13.44
CA ASP A 172 -1.98 47.55 14.89
C ASP A 172 -2.98 46.56 15.52
N PRO A 173 -4.17 46.29 14.94
CA PRO A 173 -5.10 45.31 15.49
C PRO A 173 -4.59 43.86 15.43
N LEU A 174 -3.71 43.54 14.47
CA LEU A 174 -3.02 42.25 14.43
C LEU A 174 -1.98 42.14 15.56
N THR A 175 -1.40 43.26 15.99
CA THR A 175 -0.39 43.29 17.07
C THR A 175 -0.99 43.38 18.47
N ASP A 176 -2.22 43.91 18.61
CA ASP A 176 -2.91 44.03 19.89
C ASP A 176 -3.28 42.65 20.43
N GLY A 177 -2.75 42.25 21.58
CA GLY A 177 -2.88 40.87 22.07
C GLY A 177 -2.15 39.83 21.21
N ALA A 178 -1.13 40.21 20.45
CA ALA A 178 -0.44 39.25 19.60
C ALA A 178 0.29 38.15 20.39
N VAL A 179 0.14 36.93 19.90
CA VAL A 179 0.91 35.78 20.38
C VAL A 179 2.20 35.68 19.57
N ALA A 180 3.32 35.73 20.28
CA ALA A 180 4.63 35.39 19.74
C ALA A 180 5.28 34.24 20.53
N THR A 181 6.07 33.44 19.84
CA THR A 181 6.82 32.32 20.44
C THR A 181 8.28 32.48 20.12
N MET A 182 9.07 32.71 21.15
CA MET A 182 10.52 32.64 21.08
C MET A 182 10.96 31.21 21.32
N ARG A 183 11.79 30.67 20.43
CA ARG A 183 12.43 29.36 20.63
C ARG A 183 13.92 29.55 20.72
N MET A 184 14.52 29.20 21.85
CA MET A 184 15.97 28.99 21.89
C MET A 184 16.23 27.61 21.30
N LEU A 185 17.04 27.50 20.25
CA LEU A 185 17.30 26.23 19.56
C LEU A 185 18.79 25.90 19.59
N HIS A 186 19.07 24.62 19.83
CA HIS A 186 20.42 24.06 19.76
C HIS A 186 20.47 22.92 18.74
N TYR A 187 21.44 23.00 17.84
CA TYR A 187 21.74 21.98 16.83
C TYR A 187 23.09 21.34 17.15
N PRO A 188 23.12 20.04 17.46
CA PRO A 188 24.37 19.33 17.67
C PRO A 188 25.30 19.38 16.46
N ALA A 189 26.61 19.24 16.72
CA ALA A 189 27.61 19.11 15.67
C ALA A 189 27.37 17.85 14.82
N GLN A 190 27.47 17.98 13.49
CA GLN A 190 27.31 16.85 12.57
C GLN A 190 28.59 16.60 11.76
N PRO A 191 28.90 15.34 11.43
CA PRO A 191 29.99 15.00 10.51
C PRO A 191 29.77 15.64 9.13
N LYS A 192 30.85 16.07 8.46
CA LYS A 192 30.78 16.72 7.14
C LYS A 192 30.23 15.81 6.03
N ASP A 193 30.32 14.50 6.20
CA ASP A 193 29.90 13.43 5.29
C ASP A 193 28.55 12.79 5.68
N ALA A 194 27.86 13.33 6.69
CA ALA A 194 26.56 12.84 7.10
C ALA A 194 25.51 13.01 5.99
N ASP A 195 24.66 11.99 5.80
CA ASP A 195 23.57 12.03 4.82
C ASP A 195 22.61 13.19 5.13
N GLU A 196 22.50 14.12 4.18
CA GLU A 196 21.73 15.36 4.29
C GLU A 196 20.22 15.15 4.37
N LYS A 197 19.68 14.01 3.94
CA LYS A 197 18.25 13.68 4.11
C LYS A 197 17.97 13.02 5.46
N LEU A 198 18.95 12.32 6.03
CA LEU A 198 18.78 11.61 7.30
C LEU A 198 19.15 12.46 8.54
N ASN A 199 19.96 13.51 8.37
CA ASN A 199 20.54 14.30 9.47
C ASN A 199 20.21 15.80 9.40
N ARG A 200 19.01 16.21 8.96
CA ARG A 200 18.66 17.63 8.92
C ARG A 200 18.53 18.23 10.32
N GLY A 201 19.04 19.44 10.50
CA GLY A 201 18.73 20.25 11.69
C GLY A 201 17.26 20.64 11.69
N ILE A 202 16.76 21.15 10.56
CA ILE A 202 15.33 21.34 10.25
C ILE A 202 15.08 20.97 8.78
N GLY A 203 13.98 20.25 8.51
CA GLY A 203 13.55 19.91 7.15
C GLY A 203 13.13 21.13 6.31
N ALA A 204 12.99 20.96 5.00
CA ALA A 204 12.47 21.99 4.10
C ALA A 204 11.02 22.33 4.44
N HIS A 205 10.76 23.60 4.76
CA HIS A 205 9.44 24.09 5.17
C HIS A 205 9.26 25.59 4.91
N THR A 206 8.04 26.06 5.06
CA THR A 206 7.69 27.49 5.19
C THR A 206 7.18 27.76 6.60
N ASP A 207 7.32 29.01 7.07
CA ASP A 207 6.84 29.39 8.40
C ASP A 207 5.32 29.61 8.41
N PHE A 208 4.66 29.19 9.49
CA PHE A 208 3.20 29.24 9.58
C PHE A 208 2.65 30.62 9.97
N GLY A 209 3.42 31.38 10.74
CA GLY A 209 3.01 32.65 11.33
C GLY A 209 3.01 33.82 10.34
N CYS A 210 3.05 35.04 10.90
CA CYS A 210 3.06 36.27 10.14
C CYS A 210 4.48 36.60 9.67
N ILE A 211 5.39 36.83 10.64
CA ILE A 211 6.81 37.07 10.39
C ILE A 211 7.66 36.34 11.41
N THR A 212 8.91 36.04 11.04
CA THR A 212 9.90 35.47 11.93
C THR A 212 11.13 36.37 11.96
N LEU A 213 11.63 36.66 13.17
CA LEU A 213 12.92 37.32 13.39
C LEU A 213 13.89 36.30 13.99
N LEU A 214 14.94 35.98 13.24
CA LEU A 214 15.91 34.98 13.62
C LEU A 214 17.23 35.64 14.02
N LEU A 215 17.60 35.46 15.28
CA LEU A 215 18.97 35.66 15.76
C LEU A 215 19.74 34.35 15.57
N GLN A 216 20.91 34.40 14.95
CA GLN A 216 21.78 33.24 14.74
C GLN A 216 23.22 33.56 15.17
N ASP A 217 23.98 32.52 15.50
CA ASP A 217 25.39 32.62 15.82
C ASP A 217 26.27 32.67 14.56
N GLU A 218 27.59 32.50 14.74
CA GLU A 218 28.57 32.52 13.65
C GLU A 218 28.65 31.20 12.86
N VAL A 219 27.76 30.24 13.15
CA VAL A 219 27.77 28.91 12.55
C VAL A 219 26.71 28.81 11.46
N ASP A 220 27.16 28.53 10.24
CA ASP A 220 26.28 28.36 9.08
C ASP A 220 25.38 27.14 9.17
N GLY A 221 24.25 27.22 8.48
CA GLY A 221 23.38 26.09 8.23
C GLY A 221 22.00 26.44 7.71
N LEU A 222 21.57 27.69 7.71
CA LEU A 222 20.27 28.07 7.16
C LEU A 222 20.37 28.19 5.63
N GLN A 223 19.55 27.43 4.92
CA GLN A 223 19.46 27.44 3.46
C GLN A 223 18.07 27.89 3.02
N VAL A 224 18.02 28.78 2.03
CA VAL A 224 16.79 29.31 1.43
C VAL A 224 16.70 28.84 -0.02
N LEU A 225 15.56 28.31 -0.44
CA LEU A 225 15.36 27.88 -1.82
C LEU A 225 15.15 29.09 -2.72
N ASP A 226 15.95 29.23 -3.77
CA ASP A 226 15.71 30.23 -4.81
C ASP A 226 14.70 29.68 -5.81
N ALA A 227 13.42 29.97 -5.60
CA ALA A 227 12.31 29.41 -6.40
C ALA A 227 12.48 29.59 -7.93
N PRO A 228 13.02 30.70 -8.47
CA PRO A 228 13.24 30.84 -9.91
C PRO A 228 14.29 29.89 -10.50
N THR A 229 15.32 29.50 -9.72
CA THR A 229 16.41 28.65 -10.20
C THR A 229 16.32 27.20 -9.70
N GLY A 230 15.59 26.97 -8.61
CA GLY A 230 15.52 25.69 -7.92
C GLY A 230 16.77 25.38 -7.08
N GLU A 231 17.69 26.34 -6.92
CA GLU A 231 18.94 26.17 -6.17
C GLU A 231 18.77 26.52 -4.68
N TRP A 232 19.52 25.84 -3.81
CA TRP A 232 19.56 26.16 -2.38
C TRP A 232 20.67 27.19 -2.12
N LEU A 233 20.30 28.32 -1.52
CA LEU A 233 21.22 29.38 -1.15
C LEU A 233 21.57 29.27 0.33
N ASP A 234 22.85 29.06 0.63
CA ASP A 234 23.38 29.22 1.98
C ASP A 234 23.29 30.69 2.38
N LEU A 235 22.74 30.97 3.57
CA LEU A 235 22.69 32.34 4.09
C LEU A 235 24.10 32.86 4.42
N LEU A 236 25.03 31.98 4.81
CA LEU A 236 26.43 32.31 5.01
C LEU A 236 27.30 31.58 3.98
N THR A 237 27.58 32.23 2.85
CA THR A 237 28.56 31.73 1.88
C THR A 237 29.97 32.24 2.22
N ASN A 238 31.01 31.74 1.54
CA ASN A 238 32.36 32.34 1.61
C ASN A 238 32.39 33.85 1.27
N GLN A 239 31.30 34.43 0.74
CA GLN A 239 31.15 35.85 0.41
C GLN A 239 30.31 36.64 1.43
N VAL A 240 29.52 35.99 2.30
CA VAL A 240 28.63 36.64 3.26
C VAL A 240 28.93 36.09 4.66
N GLN A 241 29.73 36.83 5.44
CA GLN A 241 30.03 36.51 6.83
C GLN A 241 28.83 36.85 7.74
N PRO A 242 28.65 36.15 8.89
CA PRO A 242 27.65 36.51 9.87
C PRO A 242 27.84 37.97 10.28
N VAL A 243 26.82 38.81 10.13
CA VAL A 243 26.89 40.22 10.51
C VAL A 243 26.47 40.35 11.97
N PRO A 244 27.38 40.75 12.88
CA PRO A 244 27.03 40.90 14.29
C PRO A 244 25.89 41.90 14.46
N GLY A 245 24.86 41.50 15.19
CA GLY A 245 23.69 42.36 15.43
C GLY A 245 22.69 42.39 14.29
N ALA A 246 22.77 41.49 13.31
CA ALA A 246 21.74 41.35 12.28
C ALA A 246 20.67 40.33 12.68
N TYR A 247 19.41 40.62 12.34
CA TYR A 247 18.34 39.61 12.33
C TYR A 247 18.03 39.20 10.91
N VAL A 248 17.89 37.89 10.68
CA VAL A 248 17.24 37.39 9.47
C VAL A 248 15.73 37.53 9.66
N VAL A 249 15.07 38.18 8.72
CA VAL A 249 13.62 38.34 8.69
C VAL A 249 13.07 37.50 7.55
N ASN A 250 12.04 36.72 7.84
CA ASN A 250 11.27 36.03 6.82
C ASN A 250 9.77 36.16 7.03
N LEU A 251 9.05 36.19 5.90
CA LEU A 251 7.59 36.17 5.88
C LEU A 251 7.08 34.74 6.01
N GLY A 252 5.98 34.59 6.75
CA GLY A 252 5.27 33.32 6.86
C GLY A 252 4.01 33.25 6.00
N ASN A 253 3.40 32.08 5.98
CA ASN A 253 2.23 31.74 5.17
C ASN A 253 1.03 32.64 5.47
N LEU A 254 0.89 33.11 6.72
CA LEU A 254 -0.19 34.02 7.09
C LEU A 254 -0.05 35.38 6.40
N PHE A 255 1.16 35.94 6.35
CA PHE A 255 1.41 37.23 5.67
C PHE A 255 1.26 37.07 4.14
N MET A 256 1.79 35.98 3.57
CA MET A 256 1.61 35.67 2.14
C MET A 256 0.13 35.60 1.75
N ARG A 257 -0.71 34.96 2.58
CA ARG A 257 -2.16 34.87 2.39
C ARG A 257 -2.82 36.25 2.41
N MET A 258 -2.51 37.08 3.41
CA MET A 258 -3.01 38.45 3.51
C MET A 258 -2.60 39.31 2.30
N ALA A 259 -1.39 39.08 1.77
CA ALA A 259 -0.87 39.72 0.57
C ALA A 259 -1.29 39.04 -0.76
N ASN A 260 -2.22 38.07 -0.74
CA ASN A 260 -2.75 37.39 -1.93
C ASN A 260 -1.67 36.74 -2.83
N ASP A 261 -0.61 36.18 -2.20
CA ASP A 261 0.62 35.65 -2.82
C ASP A 261 1.51 36.67 -3.53
N ARG A 262 1.22 37.96 -3.40
CA ARG A 262 2.09 39.01 -3.95
C ARG A 262 3.45 38.95 -3.27
N TYR A 263 3.48 38.77 -1.94
CA TYR A 263 4.70 38.53 -1.19
C TYR A 263 4.90 37.04 -0.95
N LYS A 264 6.16 36.60 -0.88
CA LYS A 264 6.50 35.17 -0.82
C LYS A 264 6.81 34.72 0.60
N SER A 265 6.20 33.61 1.02
CA SER A 265 6.67 32.79 2.13
C SER A 265 7.51 31.67 1.53
N ASN A 266 8.82 31.69 1.74
CA ASN A 266 9.74 30.87 0.98
C ASN A 266 10.24 29.64 1.73
N ILE A 267 10.51 28.58 0.97
CA ILE A 267 10.95 27.29 1.50
C ILE A 267 12.39 27.43 1.99
N HIS A 268 12.63 27.01 3.22
CA HIS A 268 13.95 27.05 3.84
C HIS A 268 14.19 25.79 4.70
N ARG A 269 15.46 25.47 4.95
CA ARG A 269 15.89 24.30 5.75
C ARG A 269 17.16 24.60 6.53
N VAL A 270 17.47 23.79 7.54
CA VAL A 270 18.71 23.93 8.33
C VAL A 270 19.57 22.67 8.22
N ILE A 271 20.81 22.82 7.74
CA ILE A 271 21.81 21.76 7.64
C ILE A 271 23.14 22.24 8.25
N ASN A 272 23.49 21.73 9.43
CA ASN A 272 24.74 22.10 10.11
C ASN A 272 25.90 21.20 9.68
N LYS A 273 26.64 21.57 8.62
CA LYS A 273 27.85 20.85 8.16
C LYS A 273 29.15 21.38 8.77
N SER A 274 29.07 22.31 9.72
CA SER A 274 30.24 23.02 10.22
C SER A 274 31.18 22.13 11.07
N GLY A 275 30.67 21.03 11.62
CA GLY A 275 31.34 20.22 12.63
C GLY A 275 31.37 20.88 14.03
N ARG A 276 30.71 22.02 14.20
CA ARG A 276 30.51 22.72 15.48
C ARG A 276 29.03 22.72 15.84
N GLU A 277 28.70 22.90 17.11
CA GLU A 277 27.31 23.17 17.53
C GLU A 277 26.85 24.51 16.99
N ARG A 278 25.55 24.62 16.68
CA ARG A 278 24.91 25.86 16.23
C ARG A 278 23.79 26.25 17.18
N TYR A 279 23.70 27.53 17.51
CA TYR A 279 22.64 28.12 18.34
C TYR A 279 21.87 29.15 17.54
N SER A 280 20.55 29.15 17.69
CA SER A 280 19.70 30.18 17.07
C SER A 280 18.45 30.45 17.89
N ILE A 281 17.94 31.67 17.83
CA ILE A 281 16.76 32.09 18.55
C ILE A 281 15.76 32.71 17.57
N PRO A 282 14.96 31.89 16.85
CA PRO A 282 13.82 32.39 16.10
C PRO A 282 12.73 32.91 17.03
N PHE A 283 12.20 34.07 16.66
CA PHE A 283 11.05 34.71 17.26
C PHE A 283 9.90 34.70 16.26
N PHE A 284 8.96 33.77 16.45
CA PHE A 284 7.80 33.58 15.58
C PHE A 284 6.67 34.50 16.03
N PHE A 285 6.39 35.54 15.24
CA PHE A 285 5.27 36.45 15.48
C PHE A 285 4.05 35.97 14.69
N SER A 286 3.05 35.43 15.38
CA SER A 286 1.82 34.95 14.74
C SER A 286 0.78 36.07 14.59
N GLY A 287 0.63 36.92 15.60
CA GLY A 287 -0.43 37.95 15.67
C GLY A 287 -1.50 37.60 16.70
N ASN A 288 -2.51 38.46 16.80
CA ASN A 288 -3.66 38.26 17.70
C ASN A 288 -4.45 37.01 17.26
N PRO A 289 -4.64 36.01 18.15
CA PRO A 289 -5.37 34.77 17.84
C PRO A 289 -6.74 34.98 17.19
N ASP A 290 -7.45 36.03 17.60
CA ASP A 290 -8.81 36.34 17.15
C ASP A 290 -8.85 37.26 15.92
N TYR A 291 -7.70 37.75 15.45
CA TYR A 291 -7.64 38.61 14.27
C TYR A 291 -8.01 37.83 13.01
N LEU A 292 -8.97 38.37 12.26
CA LEU A 292 -9.42 37.79 11.00
C LEU A 292 -8.48 38.24 9.87
N CYS A 293 -7.66 37.32 9.39
CA CYS A 293 -6.76 37.56 8.27
C CYS A 293 -7.53 37.50 6.94
N GLU A 294 -7.79 38.68 6.38
CA GLU A 294 -8.39 38.86 5.06
C GLU A 294 -7.35 39.37 4.05
N CYS A 295 -7.63 39.18 2.77
CA CYS A 295 -6.81 39.75 1.69
C CYS A 295 -6.86 41.28 1.75
N LEU A 296 -5.69 41.94 1.75
CA LEU A 296 -5.66 43.40 1.74
C LEU A 296 -6.23 43.95 0.42
N PRO A 297 -6.96 45.09 0.45
CA PRO A 297 -7.59 45.66 -0.74
C PRO A 297 -6.62 46.03 -1.87
N ASN A 298 -5.42 46.45 -1.52
CA ASN A 298 -4.32 46.83 -2.43
C ASN A 298 -3.50 45.65 -2.99
N CYS A 299 -3.83 44.42 -2.58
CA CYS A 299 -3.14 43.20 -3.01
C CYS A 299 -3.92 42.42 -4.08
N ARG A 300 -5.00 43.00 -4.60
CA ARG A 300 -5.83 42.48 -5.69
C ARG A 300 -6.37 43.64 -6.53
N ALA A 301 -6.82 43.36 -7.75
CA ALA A 301 -7.59 44.34 -8.52
C ALA A 301 -9.00 44.55 -7.90
N GLU A 302 -9.64 45.69 -8.15
CA GLU A 302 -10.97 46.01 -7.56
C GLU A 302 -12.06 44.99 -7.94
N ASP A 303 -11.92 44.33 -9.09
CA ASP A 303 -12.82 43.33 -9.66
C ASP A 303 -12.37 41.87 -9.41
N GLU A 304 -11.23 41.67 -8.75
CA GLU A 304 -10.67 40.35 -8.49
C GLU A 304 -11.10 39.83 -7.10
N ALA A 305 -11.61 38.59 -7.04
CA ALA A 305 -11.93 37.94 -5.78
C ALA A 305 -10.64 37.55 -5.02
N PRO A 306 -10.61 37.61 -3.68
CA PRO A 306 -9.47 37.13 -2.91
C PRO A 306 -9.23 35.64 -3.17
N LYS A 307 -7.96 35.22 -3.36
CA LYS A 307 -7.62 33.81 -3.61
C LYS A 307 -7.96 32.89 -2.45
N TYR A 308 -7.99 33.44 -1.24
CA TYR A 308 -8.20 32.70 -0.01
C TYR A 308 -9.37 33.27 0.78
N PRO A 309 -10.20 32.42 1.39
CA PRO A 309 -11.23 32.89 2.31
C PRO A 309 -10.59 33.51 3.58
N PRO A 310 -11.31 34.39 4.29
CA PRO A 310 -10.90 34.85 5.62
C PRO A 310 -10.60 33.69 6.57
N ILE A 311 -9.57 33.82 7.42
CA ILE A 311 -9.24 32.83 8.45
C ILE A 311 -8.68 33.53 9.69
N THR A 312 -8.93 33.00 10.88
CA THR A 312 -8.31 33.54 12.10
C THR A 312 -6.85 33.11 12.23
N VAL A 313 -6.04 33.89 12.96
CA VAL A 313 -4.66 33.50 13.29
C VAL A 313 -4.62 32.17 14.04
N GLU A 314 -5.54 31.96 14.99
CA GLU A 314 -5.62 30.75 15.79
C GLU A 314 -5.86 29.50 14.94
N ASP A 315 -6.84 29.52 14.03
CA ASP A 315 -7.21 28.36 13.22
C ASP A 315 -6.05 27.95 12.29
N MET A 316 -5.44 28.93 11.62
CA MET A 316 -4.35 28.67 10.68
C MET A 316 -3.12 28.06 11.35
N VAL A 317 -2.67 28.66 12.46
CA VAL A 317 -1.46 28.22 13.15
C VAL A 317 -1.70 26.90 13.87
N THR A 318 -2.89 26.67 14.44
CA THR A 318 -3.26 25.41 15.10
C THR A 318 -3.32 24.24 14.12
N ALA A 319 -3.91 24.45 12.93
CA ALA A 319 -3.95 23.43 11.88
C ALA A 319 -2.53 23.00 11.47
N SER A 320 -1.65 23.98 11.24
CA SER A 320 -0.26 23.74 10.83
C SER A 320 0.56 22.99 11.91
N TYR A 321 0.32 23.29 13.20
CA TYR A 321 0.96 22.57 14.30
C TYR A 321 0.53 21.11 14.40
N LYS A 322 -0.77 20.82 14.29
CA LYS A 322 -1.30 19.45 14.36
C LYS A 322 -0.69 18.56 13.27
N GLU A 323 -0.54 19.11 12.07
CA GLU A 323 0.05 18.41 10.94
C GLU A 323 1.53 18.07 11.18
N SER A 324 2.35 19.05 11.61
CA SER A 324 3.78 18.85 11.80
C SER A 324 4.14 17.85 12.92
N TYR A 325 3.49 17.97 14.10
CA TYR A 325 3.78 17.05 15.22
C TYR A 325 3.21 15.65 15.00
N GLY A 326 2.04 15.55 14.36
CA GLY A 326 1.42 14.24 14.03
C GLY A 326 2.34 13.36 13.17
N ARG A 327 3.02 13.96 12.18
CA ARG A 327 4.01 13.25 11.35
C ARG A 327 5.17 12.69 12.16
N ALA A 328 5.68 13.43 13.15
CA ALA A 328 6.80 12.99 13.98
C ALA A 328 6.42 11.87 14.96
N GLU A 329 5.23 11.92 15.56
CA GLU A 329 4.72 10.86 16.42
C GLU A 329 4.53 9.55 15.66
N GLN A 330 3.99 9.63 14.44
CA GLN A 330 3.84 8.47 13.57
C GLN A 330 5.20 7.82 13.27
N TYR A 331 6.20 8.61 12.89
CA TYR A 331 7.57 8.11 12.67
C TYR A 331 8.18 7.47 13.92
N LYS A 332 8.00 8.09 15.11
CA LYS A 332 8.51 7.52 16.38
C LYS A 332 7.88 6.17 16.68
N ARG A 333 6.57 6.02 16.51
CA ARG A 333 5.87 4.73 16.67
C ARG A 333 6.40 3.68 15.70
N GLU A 334 6.57 4.05 14.43
CA GLU A 334 7.16 3.16 13.42
C GLU A 334 8.60 2.73 13.75
N MET A 335 9.40 3.60 14.40
CA MET A 335 10.76 3.27 14.83
C MET A 335 10.80 2.45 16.12
N GLU A 336 9.92 2.74 17.09
CA GLU A 336 9.78 1.97 18.33
C GLU A 336 9.33 0.53 18.01
N GLU A 337 8.37 0.36 17.11
CA GLU A 337 7.94 -0.94 16.62
C GLU A 337 9.09 -1.69 15.90
N LYS A 338 9.87 -1.00 15.06
CA LYS A 338 11.09 -1.56 14.42
C LYS A 338 12.19 -1.91 15.43
N ALA A 339 12.33 -1.14 16.51
CA ALA A 339 13.33 -1.36 17.55
C ALA A 339 12.95 -2.50 18.50
N GLN A 340 11.67 -2.63 18.85
CA GLN A 340 11.13 -3.77 19.60
C GLN A 340 11.26 -5.08 18.81
N MET A 341 11.01 -5.06 17.49
CA MET A 341 11.32 -6.18 16.60
C MET A 341 12.81 -6.56 16.57
N LYS A 342 13.72 -5.60 16.78
CA LYS A 342 15.18 -5.84 16.83
C LYS A 342 15.66 -6.41 18.17
N ILE A 343 14.98 -6.09 19.27
CA ILE A 343 15.32 -6.60 20.61
C ILE A 343 14.77 -8.01 20.83
N GLU A 344 13.62 -8.34 20.24
CA GLU A 344 13.06 -9.71 20.31
C GLU A 344 13.75 -10.70 19.36
N THR A 345 14.64 -10.25 18.47
CA THR A 345 15.39 -11.12 17.53
C THR A 345 16.75 -11.60 18.05
N VAL A 346 17.20 -11.22 19.26
CA VAL A 346 18.43 -11.78 19.90
C VAL A 346 18.26 -11.76 21.44
N PRO A 347 18.14 -12.89 22.19
CA PRO A 347 18.69 -14.22 21.92
C PRO A 347 17.73 -15.42 22.19
N THR A 348 17.47 -16.27 21.19
CA THR A 348 17.06 -17.69 21.40
C THR A 348 17.75 -18.66 20.45
N ALA A 349 18.88 -18.24 19.84
CA ALA A 349 19.77 -19.15 19.12
C ALA A 349 20.60 -20.07 20.06
N ALA A 350 20.66 -19.76 21.38
CA ALA A 350 21.41 -20.56 22.35
C ALA A 350 20.54 -21.55 23.18
N ALA A 351 19.20 -21.41 23.18
CA ALA A 351 18.31 -22.29 23.95
C ALA A 351 17.78 -23.50 23.16
N LEU A 352 17.89 -23.49 21.83
CA LEU A 352 17.42 -24.58 20.96
C LEU A 352 18.51 -25.62 20.59
N LEU A 353 19.76 -25.37 20.98
CA LEU A 353 20.87 -26.33 20.80
C LEU A 353 21.10 -27.24 22.03
N SER A 354 20.34 -27.10 23.12
CA SER A 354 20.43 -27.98 24.31
C SER A 354 19.21 -28.91 24.51
N VAL A 355 18.27 -29.00 23.57
CA VAL A 355 17.10 -29.90 23.68
C VAL A 355 17.19 -31.13 22.77
N SER A 356 18.16 -31.23 21.85
CA SER A 356 18.35 -32.42 21.00
C SER A 356 19.15 -33.57 21.65
N ALA A 357 19.54 -33.46 22.92
CA ALA A 357 20.29 -34.50 23.64
C ALA A 357 19.51 -35.22 24.78
N SER A 358 18.19 -34.99 24.92
CA SER A 358 17.38 -35.66 25.97
C SER A 358 16.28 -36.60 25.46
N SER A 359 16.10 -36.73 24.15
CA SER A 359 15.05 -37.61 23.57
C SER A 359 15.53 -39.05 23.26
N ALA A 360 16.81 -39.37 23.51
CA ALA A 360 17.39 -40.70 23.24
C ALA A 360 17.53 -41.61 24.49
N VAL A 361 17.04 -41.18 25.65
CA VAL A 361 17.10 -41.97 26.91
C VAL A 361 15.71 -42.32 27.47
N TRP A 362 14.63 -41.84 26.87
CA TRP A 362 13.25 -42.05 27.37
C TRP A 362 12.46 -43.19 26.67
N ILE A 363 13.12 -44.03 25.88
CA ILE A 363 12.52 -45.27 25.33
C ILE A 363 13.38 -46.48 25.75
N ARG A 364 13.64 -46.61 27.06
CA ARG A 364 14.21 -47.83 27.64
C ARG A 364 14.08 -47.93 29.16
N ARG A 365 12.95 -47.55 29.76
CA ARG A 365 12.61 -47.94 31.14
C ARG A 365 11.14 -47.66 31.45
N HIS A 366 10.41 -48.74 31.75
CA HIS A 366 9.03 -48.83 32.26
C HIS A 366 7.95 -48.75 31.15
N GLY A 367 7.13 -49.76 30.85
CA GLY A 367 6.71 -50.93 31.63
C GLY A 367 5.36 -50.66 32.30
N THR A 368 4.28 -51.00 31.60
CA THR A 368 2.93 -51.40 32.09
C THR A 368 2.34 -50.68 33.31
N SER A 369 1.20 -49.99 33.13
CA SER A 369 -0.06 -50.29 33.85
C SER A 369 -1.19 -49.28 33.56
N THR A 370 -2.37 -49.84 33.29
CA THR A 370 -3.74 -49.35 33.55
C THR A 370 -3.98 -47.86 33.80
N LEU A 371 -4.66 -47.20 32.86
CA LEU A 371 -5.41 -45.97 33.10
C LEU A 371 -6.92 -46.24 32.97
N SER A 372 -7.59 -46.10 34.10
CA SER A 372 -9.03 -46.02 34.25
C SER A 372 -9.59 -44.69 33.74
N ARG A 373 -10.89 -44.74 33.44
CA ARG A 373 -11.83 -43.67 33.02
C ARG A 373 -11.75 -42.37 33.84
N GLU A 374 -12.34 -41.32 33.24
CA GLU A 374 -12.51 -39.91 33.68
C GLU A 374 -11.40 -39.02 33.06
N TYR A 375 -11.64 -38.11 32.12
CA TYR A 375 -12.67 -37.07 32.07
C TYR A 375 -13.06 -36.76 30.61
N LEU A 376 -14.36 -36.84 30.32
CA LEU A 376 -15.06 -36.22 29.20
C LEU A 376 -16.11 -35.27 29.80
N MET A 377 -16.46 -34.23 29.05
CA MET A 377 -17.48 -33.19 29.32
C MET A 377 -16.98 -31.91 30.01
N THR A 378 -16.86 -30.83 29.24
CA THR A 378 -17.84 -29.72 29.29
C THR A 378 -17.51 -28.67 28.21
N VAL A 379 -18.25 -28.70 27.10
CA VAL A 379 -18.47 -27.55 26.22
C VAL A 379 -19.96 -27.60 25.84
N TRP A 380 -20.59 -26.43 25.79
CA TRP A 380 -21.96 -26.12 25.32
C TRP A 380 -23.10 -26.17 26.34
N MET A 381 -23.64 -24.99 26.67
CA MET A 381 -25.06 -24.66 26.50
C MET A 381 -25.30 -23.12 26.59
N PRO A 382 -26.46 -22.61 26.11
CA PRO A 382 -26.56 -21.36 25.35
C PRO A 382 -27.36 -20.26 26.07
N LEU A 383 -27.27 -19.02 25.56
CA LEU A 383 -28.14 -17.92 25.97
C LEU A 383 -29.40 -17.87 25.11
N SER A 384 -30.55 -17.98 25.77
CA SER A 384 -31.90 -17.86 25.22
C SER A 384 -32.58 -16.55 25.65
N HIS A 385 -33.13 -15.84 24.65
CA HIS A 385 -34.37 -15.04 24.59
C HIS A 385 -34.82 -14.08 25.72
N GLN A 386 -35.20 -12.85 25.33
CA GLN A 386 -36.59 -12.35 25.18
C GLN A 386 -36.62 -10.82 24.87
N PRO A 387 -37.75 -10.14 24.55
CA PRO A 387 -38.41 -10.12 23.24
C PRO A 387 -38.72 -8.70 22.72
N ALA A 388 -39.24 -8.61 21.49
CA ALA A 388 -39.78 -7.40 20.87
C ALA A 388 -41.22 -7.08 21.36
N SER A 389 -41.55 -5.78 21.43
CA SER A 389 -42.94 -5.30 21.44
C SER A 389 -43.13 -4.09 20.52
N LYS A 390 -44.20 -4.18 19.73
CA LYS A 390 -44.72 -3.25 18.72
C LYS A 390 -45.07 -1.86 19.26
N MET A 391 -45.00 -0.87 18.36
CA MET A 391 -46.01 0.19 18.27
C MET A 391 -46.11 0.64 16.81
N ASP A 392 -47.26 0.34 16.19
CA ASP A 392 -47.70 0.86 14.90
C ASP A 392 -48.34 2.25 15.09
N ASP A 393 -48.58 2.93 13.96
CA ASP A 393 -49.34 4.18 13.74
C ASP A 393 -48.55 5.51 13.79
N ILE A 394 -48.13 5.98 12.60
CA ILE A 394 -48.71 7.14 11.90
C ILE A 394 -48.20 7.09 10.45
N GLN A 395 -49.11 6.78 9.52
CA GLN A 395 -48.97 7.09 8.09
C GLN A 395 -49.75 8.39 7.81
N GLN A 396 -49.28 9.10 6.77
CA GLN A 396 -49.88 10.27 6.11
C GLN A 396 -49.52 11.63 6.71
N ASP A 397 -48.41 12.22 6.25
CA ASP A 397 -48.51 13.35 5.34
C ASP A 397 -47.16 13.64 4.65
N GLN A 398 -47.22 14.32 3.50
CA GLN A 398 -46.11 14.79 2.65
C GLN A 398 -45.49 13.79 1.65
N LYS A 399 -46.30 13.47 0.63
CA LYS A 399 -45.81 13.28 -0.75
C LYS A 399 -45.92 14.61 -1.51
N ARG A 400 -44.84 15.40 -1.53
CA ARG A 400 -44.43 16.37 -2.56
C ARG A 400 -43.26 17.18 -2.00
N ASP A 401 -42.23 17.38 -2.82
CA ASP A 401 -40.94 18.04 -2.54
C ASP A 401 -39.88 17.21 -1.79
N SER A 402 -39.33 16.19 -2.45
CA SER A 402 -38.06 15.56 -2.03
C SER A 402 -37.09 15.28 -3.17
N SER A 403 -37.28 15.91 -4.34
CA SER A 403 -36.37 15.78 -5.50
C SER A 403 -35.33 16.92 -5.60
N HIS A 404 -35.28 17.84 -4.63
CA HIS A 404 -34.29 18.92 -4.59
C HIS A 404 -33.42 18.96 -3.32
N GLU A 405 -33.68 18.12 -2.32
CA GLU A 405 -32.90 18.12 -1.06
C GLU A 405 -31.92 16.95 -0.91
N TYR A 406 -31.94 15.97 -1.82
CA TYR A 406 -30.97 14.85 -1.78
C TYR A 406 -29.66 15.13 -2.54
N SER A 407 -29.55 16.25 -3.26
CA SER A 407 -28.31 16.62 -3.97
C SER A 407 -27.33 17.46 -3.14
N ASN A 408 -27.73 17.92 -1.95
CA ASN A 408 -26.93 18.83 -1.12
C ASN A 408 -26.31 18.18 0.14
N SER A 409 -26.43 16.85 0.30
CA SER A 409 -25.87 16.15 1.48
C SER A 409 -24.58 15.37 1.20
N ILE A 410 -24.08 15.37 -0.04
CA ILE A 410 -22.79 14.75 -0.41
C ILE A 410 -21.72 15.81 -0.75
N VAL A 411 -22.10 17.09 -0.88
CA VAL A 411 -21.18 18.19 -1.18
C VAL A 411 -21.38 19.32 -0.17
N GLY A 412 -20.84 19.12 1.03
CA GLY A 412 -20.41 20.24 1.88
C GLY A 412 -18.91 20.45 1.64
N GLU A 413 -18.47 21.70 1.47
CA GLU A 413 -17.11 22.13 1.11
C GLU A 413 -16.01 21.79 2.15
N GLU A 414 -16.12 20.68 2.88
CA GLU A 414 -15.09 20.18 3.80
C GLU A 414 -14.62 18.78 3.38
N LYS A 415 -13.30 18.65 3.21
CA LYS A 415 -12.52 17.42 2.96
C LYS A 415 -12.62 16.86 1.53
N GLY A 416 -11.88 17.48 0.62
CA GLY A 416 -11.31 16.76 -0.52
C GLY A 416 -10.42 15.63 0.03
N VAL A 417 -10.94 14.40 0.03
CA VAL A 417 -10.21 13.22 0.49
C VAL A 417 -9.22 12.83 -0.60
N VAL A 418 -8.05 13.47 -0.59
CA VAL A 418 -6.86 13.01 -1.32
C VAL A 418 -6.20 11.96 -0.43
N ILE A 419 -6.42 10.68 -0.75
CA ILE A 419 -5.70 9.56 -0.14
C ILE A 419 -4.50 9.35 -1.03
N ASP A 420 -3.41 10.08 -0.78
CA ASP A 420 -2.17 9.78 -1.46
C ASP A 420 -1.47 8.68 -0.69
N ASP A 421 -1.36 7.48 -1.27
CA ASP A 421 -0.50 6.43 -0.75
C ASP A 421 0.89 6.58 -1.42
N PRO A 422 1.84 7.30 -0.78
CA PRO A 422 3.15 7.57 -1.39
C PRO A 422 3.99 6.30 -1.58
N ALA A 423 3.64 5.18 -0.91
CA ALA A 423 4.30 3.90 -1.13
C ALA A 423 3.86 3.29 -2.47
N VAL A 424 2.57 3.37 -2.79
CA VAL A 424 2.00 2.97 -4.09
C VAL A 424 2.53 3.88 -5.20
N GLU A 425 2.53 5.19 -5.00
CA GLU A 425 3.05 6.16 -5.98
C GLU A 425 4.54 5.92 -6.31
N GLN A 426 5.39 5.78 -5.29
CA GLN A 426 6.82 5.53 -5.48
C GLN A 426 7.09 4.16 -6.11
N PHE A 427 6.27 3.15 -5.81
CA PHE A 427 6.43 1.81 -6.34
C PHE A 427 6.08 1.74 -7.83
N TYR A 428 4.90 2.25 -8.21
CA TYR A 428 4.39 2.18 -9.58
C TYR A 428 4.97 3.26 -10.49
N GLY A 429 5.34 4.44 -9.96
CA GLY A 429 5.95 5.54 -10.73
C GLY A 429 5.22 5.83 -12.04
N THR A 430 5.95 5.83 -13.16
CA THR A 430 5.38 6.11 -14.50
C THR A 430 4.68 4.90 -15.15
N SER A 431 4.39 3.82 -14.42
CA SER A 431 3.66 2.67 -14.99
C SER A 431 2.18 2.94 -15.22
N THR A 432 1.62 3.96 -14.56
CA THR A 432 0.25 4.47 -14.77
C THR A 432 0.25 5.99 -14.75
N THR A 433 -0.75 6.63 -15.35
CA THR A 433 -0.92 8.08 -15.24
C THR A 433 -1.44 8.47 -13.85
N GLU A 434 -1.12 9.68 -13.40
CA GLU A 434 -1.61 10.21 -12.12
C GLU A 434 -3.14 10.31 -12.09
N ALA A 435 -3.76 10.73 -13.19
CA ALA A 435 -5.22 10.75 -13.34
C ALA A 435 -5.84 9.36 -13.17
N TYR A 436 -5.23 8.32 -13.76
CA TYR A 436 -5.71 6.94 -13.61
C TYR A 436 -5.62 6.48 -12.15
N ARG A 437 -4.50 6.74 -11.49
CA ARG A 437 -4.26 6.35 -10.09
C ARG A 437 -5.31 6.95 -9.16
N LEU A 438 -5.49 8.28 -9.20
CA LEU A 438 -6.45 8.99 -8.35
C LEU A 438 -7.90 8.53 -8.61
N LYS A 439 -8.28 8.31 -9.88
CA LYS A 439 -9.60 7.76 -10.23
C LYS A 439 -9.77 6.32 -9.72
N SER A 440 -8.73 5.49 -9.79
CA SER A 440 -8.75 4.10 -9.31
C SER A 440 -8.86 4.01 -7.78
N GLU A 441 -8.15 4.88 -7.06
CA GLU A 441 -8.25 5.02 -5.60
C GLU A 441 -9.66 5.46 -5.17
N LEU A 442 -10.25 6.43 -5.90
CA LEU A 442 -11.62 6.86 -5.67
C LEU A 442 -12.62 5.69 -5.88
N VAL A 443 -12.45 4.91 -6.95
CA VAL A 443 -13.25 3.69 -7.17
C VAL A 443 -13.09 2.71 -6.01
N GLY A 444 -11.86 2.51 -5.52
CA GLY A 444 -11.58 1.65 -4.37
C GLY A 444 -12.33 2.10 -3.11
N LYS A 445 -12.33 3.40 -2.82
CA LYS A 445 -13.06 3.97 -1.69
C LYS A 445 -14.57 3.82 -1.83
N CYS A 446 -15.13 4.08 -3.01
CA CYS A 446 -16.56 3.86 -3.26
C CYS A 446 -16.94 2.38 -3.10
N MET A 447 -16.08 1.44 -3.51
CA MET A 447 -16.29 0.01 -3.27
C MET A 447 -16.27 -0.34 -1.77
N GLU A 448 -15.39 0.29 -0.99
CA GLU A 448 -15.35 0.13 0.46
C GLU A 448 -16.63 0.67 1.14
N GLU A 449 -17.14 1.82 0.69
CA GLU A 449 -18.40 2.40 1.17
C GLU A 449 -19.63 1.53 0.84
N ILE A 450 -19.65 0.90 -0.33
CA ILE A 450 -20.69 -0.09 -0.69
C ILE A 450 -20.58 -1.31 0.23
N GLY A 451 -19.36 -1.74 0.52
CA GLY A 451 -19.04 -2.90 1.35
C GLY A 451 -19.34 -4.25 0.69
N MET A 452 -19.17 -5.33 1.45
CA MET A 452 -19.39 -6.71 0.99
C MET A 452 -20.89 -7.04 0.97
N GLY A 453 -21.51 -6.98 -0.21
CA GLY A 453 -22.94 -7.22 -0.41
C GLY A 453 -23.27 -8.49 -1.20
N ARG A 454 -24.53 -8.59 -1.64
CA ARG A 454 -25.05 -9.74 -2.41
C ARG A 454 -24.32 -9.94 -3.73
N PHE A 455 -23.96 -8.85 -4.40
CA PHE A 455 -23.23 -8.89 -5.67
C PHE A 455 -21.85 -9.56 -5.49
N GLN A 456 -21.07 -9.13 -4.49
CA GLN A 456 -19.72 -9.65 -4.28
C GLN A 456 -19.73 -11.11 -3.83
N TRP A 457 -20.69 -11.53 -3.00
CA TRP A 457 -20.82 -12.95 -2.65
C TRP A 457 -21.23 -13.83 -3.83
N LYS A 458 -22.15 -13.36 -4.69
CA LYS A 458 -22.45 -14.03 -5.96
C LYS A 458 -21.21 -14.09 -6.85
N LEU A 459 -20.46 -13.00 -6.94
CA LEU A 459 -19.23 -12.93 -7.73
C LEU A 459 -18.18 -13.92 -7.22
N PHE A 460 -18.00 -14.05 -5.90
CA PHE A 460 -17.08 -15.02 -5.28
C PHE A 460 -17.40 -16.46 -5.70
N VAL A 461 -18.68 -16.83 -5.72
CA VAL A 461 -19.11 -18.17 -6.17
C VAL A 461 -18.91 -18.34 -7.68
N VAL A 462 -19.32 -17.35 -8.48
CA VAL A 462 -19.28 -17.45 -9.94
C VAL A 462 -17.85 -17.44 -10.47
N THR A 463 -16.94 -16.67 -9.86
CA THR A 463 -15.50 -16.72 -10.13
C THR A 463 -14.90 -18.06 -9.69
N GLY A 464 -15.36 -18.65 -8.57
CA GLY A 464 -14.98 -20.01 -8.16
C GLY A 464 -15.23 -21.10 -9.22
N PHE A 465 -16.21 -20.93 -10.11
CA PHE A 465 -16.48 -21.92 -11.16
C PHE A 465 -15.31 -22.12 -12.14
N GLY A 466 -14.57 -21.07 -12.51
CA GLY A 466 -13.44 -21.25 -13.42
C GLY A 466 -12.27 -21.94 -12.74
N TRP A 467 -12.07 -21.74 -11.43
CA TRP A 467 -11.11 -22.50 -10.63
C TRP A 467 -11.47 -23.99 -10.58
N ILE A 468 -12.76 -24.31 -10.39
CA ILE A 468 -13.25 -25.70 -10.45
C ILE A 468 -12.98 -26.31 -11.83
N VAL A 469 -13.32 -25.59 -12.90
CA VAL A 469 -13.16 -26.09 -14.28
C VAL A 469 -11.69 -26.21 -14.70
N ASP A 470 -10.81 -25.34 -14.22
CA ASP A 470 -9.35 -25.50 -14.40
C ASP A 470 -8.87 -26.82 -13.78
N ASN A 471 -9.38 -27.16 -12.58
CA ASN A 471 -9.09 -28.44 -11.97
C ASN A 471 -9.72 -29.61 -12.75
N PHE A 472 -10.95 -29.47 -13.26
CA PHE A 472 -11.58 -30.51 -14.10
C PHE A 472 -10.71 -30.88 -15.29
N ALA A 473 -10.05 -29.91 -15.92
CA ALA A 473 -9.11 -30.17 -17.00
C ALA A 473 -7.82 -30.85 -16.50
N SER A 474 -7.18 -30.27 -15.48
CA SER A 474 -5.86 -30.70 -15.01
C SER A 474 -5.84 -32.03 -14.27
N GLN A 475 -6.83 -32.32 -13.41
CA GLN A 475 -6.93 -33.62 -12.76
C GLN A 475 -7.73 -34.62 -13.61
N GLY A 476 -8.66 -34.14 -14.44
CA GLY A 476 -9.45 -34.99 -15.33
C GLY A 476 -8.58 -35.74 -16.32
N ILE A 477 -7.59 -35.08 -16.94
CA ILE A 477 -6.63 -35.74 -17.85
C ILE A 477 -5.87 -36.87 -17.13
N SER A 478 -5.28 -36.61 -15.97
CA SER A 478 -4.48 -37.60 -15.22
C SER A 478 -5.32 -38.79 -14.76
N SER A 479 -6.60 -38.57 -14.46
CA SER A 479 -7.52 -39.64 -14.02
C SER A 479 -7.89 -40.58 -15.16
N VAL A 480 -8.04 -40.08 -16.39
CA VAL A 480 -8.49 -40.89 -17.53
C VAL A 480 -7.36 -41.53 -18.34
N GLN A 481 -6.12 -41.07 -18.18
CA GLN A 481 -4.95 -41.58 -18.92
C GLN A 481 -4.79 -43.11 -18.85
N PRO A 482 -4.85 -43.78 -17.68
CA PRO A 482 -4.70 -45.24 -17.61
C PRO A 482 -5.77 -45.99 -18.42
N ALA A 483 -7.02 -45.51 -18.37
CA ALA A 483 -8.12 -46.12 -19.14
C ALA A 483 -7.93 -45.93 -20.66
N ILE A 484 -7.33 -44.83 -21.08
CA ILE A 484 -7.06 -44.53 -22.50
C ILE A 484 -5.91 -45.38 -23.04
N GLU A 485 -4.88 -45.60 -22.23
CA GLU A 485 -3.75 -46.46 -22.56
C GLU A 485 -4.20 -47.90 -22.85
N LEU A 486 -5.23 -48.37 -22.15
CA LEU A 486 -5.86 -49.67 -22.38
C LEU A 486 -6.79 -49.72 -23.60
N GLU A 487 -7.25 -48.60 -24.16
CA GLU A 487 -8.20 -48.62 -25.28
C GLU A 487 -7.54 -48.36 -26.64
N PHE A 488 -6.58 -47.44 -26.71
CA PHE A 488 -6.00 -47.03 -27.99
C PHE A 488 -4.69 -47.78 -28.30
N PRO A 489 -4.60 -48.48 -29.44
CA PRO A 489 -3.37 -49.18 -29.83
C PRO A 489 -2.28 -48.20 -30.30
N GLY A 490 -1.02 -48.57 -30.10
CA GLY A 490 0.13 -47.86 -30.68
C GLY A 490 0.54 -46.56 -29.98
N ILE A 491 0.13 -46.37 -28.71
CA ILE A 491 0.61 -45.26 -27.88
C ILE A 491 2.08 -45.51 -27.53
N VAL A 492 2.96 -44.56 -27.87
CA VAL A 492 4.38 -44.58 -27.45
C VAL A 492 4.50 -44.21 -25.98
N GLN A 493 3.82 -43.12 -25.57
CA GLN A 493 3.77 -42.69 -24.17
C GLN A 493 2.48 -41.90 -23.93
N VAL A 494 1.68 -42.32 -22.95
CA VAL A 494 0.39 -41.68 -22.63
C VAL A 494 0.56 -40.24 -22.10
N SER A 495 1.72 -39.93 -21.53
CA SER A 495 2.09 -38.61 -21.01
C SER A 495 2.21 -37.52 -22.08
N TYR A 496 2.31 -37.87 -23.37
CA TYR A 496 2.27 -36.89 -24.46
C TYR A 496 0.95 -36.11 -24.52
N SER A 497 -0.14 -36.67 -24.00
CA SER A 497 -1.39 -35.93 -23.82
C SER A 497 -1.25 -34.79 -22.80
N SER A 498 -0.46 -35.00 -21.74
CA SER A 498 -0.10 -33.94 -20.78
C SER A 498 0.76 -32.86 -21.43
N VAL A 499 1.71 -33.23 -22.30
CA VAL A 499 2.53 -32.26 -23.06
C VAL A 499 1.65 -31.37 -23.95
N ALA A 500 0.67 -31.96 -24.65
CA ALA A 500 -0.29 -31.21 -25.45
C ALA A 500 -1.13 -30.26 -24.59
N TYR A 501 -1.62 -30.73 -23.44
CA TYR A 501 -2.34 -29.90 -22.47
C TYR A 501 -1.51 -28.73 -21.93
N TYR A 502 -0.26 -28.96 -21.52
CA TYR A 502 0.65 -27.91 -21.04
C TYR A 502 0.99 -26.89 -22.14
N THR A 503 1.18 -27.34 -23.38
CA THR A 503 1.38 -26.44 -24.53
C THR A 503 0.17 -25.54 -24.71
N GLY A 504 -1.03 -26.11 -24.63
CA GLY A 504 -2.28 -25.37 -24.61
C GLY A 504 -2.34 -24.36 -23.45
N LEU A 505 -2.03 -24.78 -22.23
CA LEU A 505 -2.03 -23.94 -21.03
C LEU A 505 -1.11 -22.73 -21.16
N ILE A 506 0.11 -22.89 -21.70
CA ILE A 506 1.07 -21.79 -21.89
C ILE A 506 0.52 -20.77 -22.91
N LEU A 507 -0.04 -21.25 -24.01
CA LEU A 507 -0.67 -20.39 -25.01
C LEU A 507 -1.90 -19.69 -24.44
N GLY A 508 -2.74 -20.41 -23.70
CA GLY A 508 -3.95 -19.92 -23.06
C GLY A 508 -3.69 -18.87 -22.00
N ALA A 509 -2.78 -19.13 -21.06
CA ALA A 509 -2.44 -18.20 -19.99
C ALA A 509 -1.90 -16.87 -20.55
N SER A 510 -1.02 -16.95 -21.56
CA SER A 510 -0.51 -15.76 -22.26
C SER A 510 -1.62 -15.02 -23.00
N PHE A 511 -2.41 -15.76 -23.80
CA PHE A 511 -3.43 -15.18 -24.67
C PHE A 511 -4.57 -14.53 -23.88
N TRP A 512 -5.18 -15.26 -22.93
CA TRP A 512 -6.29 -14.75 -22.14
C TRP A 512 -5.86 -13.68 -21.15
N GLY A 513 -4.67 -13.81 -20.54
CA GLY A 513 -4.10 -12.77 -19.69
C GLY A 513 -3.93 -11.47 -20.44
N ILE A 514 -3.21 -11.49 -21.56
CA ILE A 514 -2.91 -10.26 -22.30
C ILE A 514 -4.16 -9.69 -23.00
N SER A 515 -5.00 -10.55 -23.59
CA SER A 515 -6.22 -10.07 -24.25
C SER A 515 -7.21 -9.42 -23.27
N SER A 516 -7.16 -9.76 -21.98
CA SER A 516 -8.01 -9.13 -20.96
C SER A 516 -7.67 -7.66 -20.68
N ASP A 517 -6.43 -7.23 -20.96
CA ASP A 517 -6.01 -5.82 -20.91
C ASP A 517 -6.44 -5.04 -22.17
N LEU A 518 -6.69 -5.74 -23.29
CA LEU A 518 -6.97 -5.12 -24.59
C LEU A 518 -8.47 -5.04 -24.90
N ILE A 519 -9.17 -6.15 -24.70
CA ILE A 519 -10.57 -6.34 -25.11
C ILE A 519 -11.51 -6.18 -23.90
N GLY A 520 -11.01 -6.44 -22.69
CA GLY A 520 -11.76 -6.45 -21.44
C GLY A 520 -11.76 -7.82 -20.79
N ARG A 521 -12.14 -7.89 -19.51
CA ARG A 521 -12.06 -9.14 -18.74
C ARG A 521 -13.25 -10.04 -19.01
N LYS A 522 -14.43 -9.46 -19.31
CA LYS A 522 -15.69 -10.19 -19.48
C LYS A 522 -15.71 -11.21 -20.65
N PRO A 523 -15.13 -10.95 -21.85
CA PRO A 523 -15.10 -11.94 -22.92
C PRO A 523 -14.29 -13.18 -22.55
N ALA A 524 -13.12 -12.98 -21.94
CA ALA A 524 -12.26 -14.07 -21.47
C ALA A 524 -12.93 -14.87 -20.34
N PHE A 525 -13.57 -14.18 -19.38
CA PHE A 525 -14.31 -14.80 -18.27
C PHE A 525 -15.39 -15.81 -18.71
N ASN A 526 -16.05 -15.55 -19.85
CA ASN A 526 -17.14 -16.40 -20.32
C ASN A 526 -16.68 -17.44 -21.34
N SER A 527 -15.77 -17.05 -22.25
CA SER A 527 -15.36 -17.91 -23.36
C SER A 527 -14.54 -19.10 -22.89
N THR A 528 -13.73 -18.91 -21.86
CA THR A 528 -12.84 -19.96 -21.30
C THR A 528 -13.63 -21.14 -20.74
N LEU A 529 -14.66 -20.92 -19.92
CA LEU A 529 -15.50 -22.02 -19.40
C LEU A 529 -16.32 -22.70 -20.50
N LEU A 530 -16.85 -21.93 -21.45
CA LEU A 530 -17.61 -22.48 -22.58
C LEU A 530 -16.73 -23.43 -23.40
N LEU A 531 -15.53 -22.97 -23.77
CA LEU A 531 -14.58 -23.77 -24.55
C LEU A 531 -14.16 -25.01 -23.76
N ALA A 532 -13.84 -24.88 -22.47
CA ALA A 532 -13.50 -26.03 -21.64
C ALA A 532 -14.65 -27.05 -21.62
N GLY A 533 -15.89 -26.64 -21.39
CA GLY A 533 -17.06 -27.53 -21.34
C GLY A 533 -17.36 -28.24 -22.65
N ILE A 534 -17.34 -27.52 -23.78
CA ILE A 534 -17.58 -28.11 -25.12
C ILE A 534 -16.52 -29.15 -25.44
N PHE A 535 -15.24 -28.79 -25.26
CA PHE A 535 -14.15 -29.67 -25.66
C PHE A 535 -13.92 -30.82 -24.68
N LEU A 536 -14.26 -30.68 -23.38
CA LEU A 536 -14.31 -31.80 -22.44
C LEU A 536 -15.33 -32.86 -22.88
N CYS A 537 -16.55 -32.46 -23.24
CA CYS A 537 -17.55 -33.36 -23.82
C CYS A 537 -17.06 -33.95 -25.16
N GLY A 538 -16.43 -33.14 -26.00
CA GLY A 538 -15.87 -33.58 -27.29
C GLY A 538 -14.75 -34.61 -27.13
N ALA A 539 -13.89 -34.46 -26.11
CA ALA A 539 -12.78 -35.36 -25.82
C ALA A 539 -13.26 -36.79 -25.52
N ALA A 540 -14.42 -36.94 -24.88
CA ALA A 540 -15.05 -38.25 -24.64
C ALA A 540 -15.42 -38.99 -25.94
N GLY A 541 -15.66 -38.25 -27.02
CA GLY A 541 -15.98 -38.78 -28.35
C GLY A 541 -14.77 -39.12 -29.21
N THR A 542 -13.54 -38.94 -28.70
CA THR A 542 -12.33 -39.21 -29.48
C THR A 542 -12.06 -40.71 -29.63
N MET A 543 -11.60 -41.10 -30.82
CA MET A 543 -11.42 -42.51 -31.21
C MET A 543 -9.94 -42.89 -31.40
N ASN A 544 -9.02 -41.94 -31.19
CA ASN A 544 -7.59 -42.17 -31.24
C ASN A 544 -6.84 -41.17 -30.35
N PHE A 545 -5.62 -41.53 -29.98
CA PHE A 545 -4.81 -40.77 -29.04
C PHE A 545 -4.38 -39.38 -29.56
N VAL A 546 -4.18 -39.24 -30.87
CA VAL A 546 -3.79 -37.95 -31.49
C VAL A 546 -4.94 -36.96 -31.38
N ALA A 547 -6.16 -37.39 -31.70
CA ALA A 547 -7.36 -36.57 -31.57
C ALA A 547 -7.62 -36.20 -30.10
N PHE A 548 -7.46 -37.15 -29.18
CA PHE A 548 -7.54 -36.89 -27.73
C PHE A 548 -6.55 -35.82 -27.28
N SER A 549 -5.29 -35.94 -27.70
CA SER A 549 -4.23 -34.97 -27.37
C SER A 549 -4.51 -33.58 -27.97
N ALA A 550 -5.01 -33.54 -29.21
CA ALA A 550 -5.41 -32.29 -29.86
C ALA A 550 -6.57 -31.60 -29.13
N MET A 551 -7.58 -32.35 -28.68
CA MET A 551 -8.66 -31.81 -27.84
C MET A 551 -8.10 -31.26 -26.53
N TRP A 552 -7.17 -31.97 -25.88
CA TRP A 552 -6.54 -31.48 -24.65
C TRP A 552 -5.69 -30.22 -24.83
N ALA A 553 -5.05 -30.02 -25.98
CA ALA A 553 -4.37 -28.76 -26.27
C ALA A 553 -5.36 -27.58 -26.31
N VAL A 554 -6.55 -27.79 -26.90
CA VAL A 554 -7.61 -26.75 -26.93
C VAL A 554 -8.17 -26.52 -25.53
N ILE A 555 -8.46 -27.57 -24.77
CA ILE A 555 -8.95 -27.42 -23.40
C ILE A 555 -7.90 -26.76 -22.50
N GLY A 556 -6.61 -27.07 -22.69
CA GLY A 556 -5.50 -26.38 -22.02
C GLY A 556 -5.48 -24.89 -22.34
N THR A 557 -5.72 -24.53 -23.60
CA THR A 557 -5.84 -23.12 -24.01
C THR A 557 -6.99 -22.42 -23.29
N ALA A 558 -8.11 -23.10 -23.07
CA ALA A 558 -9.24 -22.57 -22.31
C ALA A 558 -8.93 -22.46 -20.81
N ALA A 559 -8.43 -23.54 -20.20
CA ALA A 559 -8.11 -23.63 -18.77
C ALA A 559 -7.06 -22.58 -18.34
N GLY A 560 -6.07 -22.30 -19.19
CA GLY A 560 -5.00 -21.35 -18.89
C GLY A 560 -5.49 -19.93 -18.59
N GLY A 561 -6.68 -19.55 -19.08
CA GLY A 561 -7.30 -18.25 -18.81
C GLY A 561 -8.21 -18.20 -17.58
N ASN A 562 -8.73 -19.33 -17.10
CA ASN A 562 -9.75 -19.38 -16.05
C ASN A 562 -9.27 -18.69 -14.76
N VAL A 563 -8.19 -19.21 -14.17
CA VAL A 563 -7.72 -18.77 -12.86
C VAL A 563 -7.21 -17.32 -12.88
N PRO A 564 -6.35 -16.89 -13.83
CA PRO A 564 -5.86 -15.51 -13.86
C PRO A 564 -6.98 -14.49 -14.06
N VAL A 565 -7.89 -14.73 -15.01
CA VAL A 565 -8.96 -13.78 -15.35
C VAL A 565 -10.01 -13.69 -14.24
N ASP A 566 -10.39 -14.83 -13.65
CA ASP A 566 -11.34 -14.86 -12.54
C ASP A 566 -10.80 -14.10 -11.32
N SER A 567 -9.50 -14.25 -11.02
CA SER A 567 -8.83 -13.54 -9.92
C SER A 567 -8.80 -12.03 -10.14
N MET A 568 -8.51 -11.57 -11.37
CA MET A 568 -8.51 -10.15 -11.70
C MET A 568 -9.91 -9.52 -11.59
N ILE A 569 -10.94 -10.19 -12.11
CA ILE A 569 -12.32 -9.71 -12.00
C ILE A 569 -12.73 -9.61 -10.53
N PHE A 570 -12.45 -10.64 -9.73
CA PHE A 570 -12.81 -10.61 -8.32
C PHE A 570 -12.11 -9.46 -7.58
N LEU A 571 -10.80 -9.29 -7.79
CA LEU A 571 -10.01 -8.21 -7.20
C LEU A 571 -10.55 -6.81 -7.58
N GLU A 572 -11.04 -6.62 -8.80
CA GLU A 572 -11.51 -5.32 -9.26
C GLU A 572 -12.88 -4.92 -8.70
N PHE A 573 -13.65 -5.87 -8.13
CA PHE A 573 -14.99 -5.64 -7.57
C PHE A 573 -15.10 -5.87 -6.05
N VAL A 574 -14.08 -6.46 -5.42
CA VAL A 574 -14.06 -6.70 -3.98
C VAL A 574 -13.63 -5.44 -3.21
N PRO A 575 -14.27 -5.10 -2.07
CA PRO A 575 -13.78 -4.02 -1.20
C PRO A 575 -12.44 -4.40 -0.58
N GLY A 576 -11.61 -3.40 -0.25
CA GLY A 576 -10.27 -3.59 0.31
C GLY A 576 -10.29 -4.36 1.64
N SER A 577 -11.31 -4.14 2.48
CA SER A 577 -11.49 -4.89 3.74
C SER A 577 -11.63 -6.41 3.57
N HIS A 578 -12.12 -6.87 2.41
CA HIS A 578 -12.38 -8.29 2.14
C HIS A 578 -11.44 -8.89 1.09
N GLN A 579 -10.36 -8.19 0.75
CA GLN A 579 -9.40 -8.62 -0.27
C GLN A 579 -8.73 -9.96 0.06
N TYR A 580 -8.71 -10.37 1.34
CA TYR A 580 -8.25 -11.69 1.76
C TYR A 580 -9.04 -12.87 1.13
N LEU A 581 -10.29 -12.63 0.70
CA LEU A 581 -11.09 -13.63 -0.02
C LEU A 581 -10.50 -13.99 -1.38
N LEU A 582 -9.63 -13.16 -1.95
CA LEU A 582 -8.89 -13.49 -3.16
C LEU A 582 -8.01 -14.74 -2.94
N THR A 583 -7.39 -14.87 -1.76
CA THR A 583 -6.64 -16.07 -1.36
C THR A 583 -7.58 -17.26 -1.19
N ALA A 584 -8.76 -17.04 -0.61
CA ALA A 584 -9.75 -18.09 -0.38
C ALA A 584 -10.30 -18.68 -1.69
N LEU A 585 -10.23 -17.95 -2.82
CA LEU A 585 -10.70 -18.47 -4.11
C LEU A 585 -10.00 -19.78 -4.53
N SER A 586 -8.75 -19.99 -4.13
CA SER A 586 -8.04 -21.24 -4.44
C SER A 586 -8.64 -22.47 -3.75
N ALA A 587 -9.50 -22.29 -2.74
CA ALA A 587 -10.28 -23.39 -2.16
C ALA A 587 -11.22 -24.02 -3.20
N TRP A 588 -11.74 -23.24 -4.15
CA TRP A 588 -12.60 -23.74 -5.22
C TRP A 588 -11.85 -24.69 -6.17
N TRP A 589 -10.55 -24.51 -6.36
CA TRP A 589 -9.73 -25.43 -7.14
C TRP A 589 -9.64 -26.80 -6.49
N ASN A 590 -9.43 -26.84 -5.17
CA ASN A 590 -9.43 -28.06 -4.37
C ASN A 590 -10.81 -28.72 -4.32
N LEU A 591 -11.89 -27.93 -4.33
CA LEU A 591 -13.24 -28.47 -4.50
C LEU A 591 -13.42 -29.13 -5.86
N GLY A 592 -12.87 -28.54 -6.93
CA GLY A 592 -12.82 -29.18 -8.24
C GLY A 592 -12.07 -30.51 -8.20
N GLN A 593 -10.96 -30.57 -7.46
CA GLN A 593 -10.18 -31.80 -7.27
C GLN A 593 -11.00 -32.90 -6.60
N LEU A 594 -11.75 -32.54 -5.57
CA LEU A 594 -12.65 -33.47 -4.88
C LEU A 594 -13.76 -33.98 -5.82
N ILE A 595 -14.36 -33.11 -6.64
CA ILE A 595 -15.40 -33.50 -7.60
C ILE A 595 -14.85 -34.48 -8.63
N VAL A 596 -13.69 -34.20 -9.23
CA VAL A 596 -13.06 -35.11 -10.20
C VAL A 596 -12.74 -36.44 -9.56
N SER A 597 -12.15 -36.43 -8.36
CA SER A 597 -11.79 -37.67 -7.64
C SER A 597 -13.02 -38.53 -7.30
N LEU A 598 -14.14 -37.91 -6.88
CA LEU A 598 -15.39 -38.62 -6.60
C LEU A 598 -16.03 -39.19 -7.88
N LEU A 599 -16.06 -38.42 -8.96
CA LEU A 599 -16.62 -38.89 -10.24
C LEU A 599 -15.76 -40.01 -10.84
N ALA A 600 -14.43 -39.87 -10.76
CA ALA A 600 -13.49 -40.90 -11.17
C ALA A 600 -13.68 -42.17 -10.32
N TRP A 601 -13.87 -42.05 -9.00
CA TRP A 601 -14.19 -43.20 -8.15
C TRP A 601 -15.48 -43.89 -8.61
N VAL A 602 -16.56 -43.14 -8.83
CA VAL A 602 -17.85 -43.71 -9.24
C VAL A 602 -17.79 -44.35 -10.63
N PHE A 603 -17.17 -43.70 -11.61
CA PHE A 603 -17.19 -44.17 -13.00
C PHE A 603 -16.02 -45.09 -13.34
N LEU A 604 -14.78 -44.76 -12.96
CA LEU A 604 -13.61 -45.56 -13.33
C LEU A 604 -13.44 -46.79 -12.45
N ALA A 605 -13.87 -46.77 -11.18
CA ALA A 605 -13.78 -48.00 -10.37
C ALA A 605 -14.84 -49.05 -10.75
N ASN A 606 -15.93 -48.65 -11.41
CA ASN A 606 -17.05 -49.54 -11.75
C ASN A 606 -17.19 -49.85 -13.26
N PHE A 607 -16.69 -48.98 -14.14
CA PHE A 607 -16.86 -49.08 -15.60
C PHE A 607 -15.53 -48.96 -16.36
N ALA A 608 -14.45 -49.49 -15.78
CA ALA A 608 -13.15 -49.65 -16.44
C ALA A 608 -12.79 -51.13 -16.55
N CYS A 609 -11.91 -51.44 -17.50
CA CYS A 609 -11.37 -52.79 -17.66
C CYS A 609 -10.63 -53.26 -16.39
N PRO A 610 -10.63 -54.57 -16.11
CA PRO A 610 -9.83 -55.16 -15.02
C PRO A 610 -8.35 -54.76 -15.10
N SER A 611 -7.69 -54.65 -13.95
CA SER A 611 -6.33 -54.11 -13.80
C SER A 611 -5.24 -54.91 -14.55
N ASP A 612 -5.52 -56.16 -14.88
CA ASP A 612 -4.68 -57.10 -15.63
C ASP A 612 -4.95 -57.10 -17.15
N SER A 613 -5.85 -56.23 -17.63
CA SER A 613 -6.20 -56.13 -19.04
C SER A 613 -5.10 -55.48 -19.88
N THR A 614 -4.99 -55.90 -21.14
CA THR A 614 -4.11 -55.30 -22.15
C THR A 614 -4.96 -54.58 -23.21
N PRO A 615 -4.35 -53.75 -24.08
CA PRO A 615 -5.07 -53.14 -25.21
C PRO A 615 -5.74 -54.14 -26.17
N ALA A 616 -5.31 -55.41 -26.17
CA ALA A 616 -5.91 -56.46 -26.97
C ALA A 616 -7.13 -57.11 -26.28
N THR A 617 -7.25 -57.02 -24.96
CA THR A 617 -8.30 -57.69 -24.16
C THR A 617 -9.33 -56.72 -23.58
N CYS A 618 -9.05 -55.42 -23.55
CA CYS A 618 -9.98 -54.40 -23.06
C CYS A 618 -10.97 -53.99 -24.15
N HIS A 619 -12.22 -54.45 -24.05
CA HIS A 619 -13.27 -54.04 -24.97
C HIS A 619 -13.83 -52.67 -24.60
N ARG A 620 -14.07 -51.83 -25.61
CA ARG A 620 -14.63 -50.47 -25.43
C ARG A 620 -15.93 -50.46 -24.61
N SER A 621 -16.80 -51.46 -24.75
CA SER A 621 -18.06 -51.56 -23.98
C SER A 621 -17.85 -51.67 -22.47
N GLU A 622 -16.70 -52.18 -22.04
CA GLU A 622 -16.32 -52.39 -20.64
C GLU A 622 -15.45 -51.23 -20.10
N ASN A 623 -15.00 -50.33 -20.98
CA ASN A 623 -14.14 -49.18 -20.66
C ASN A 623 -14.84 -47.82 -20.89
N MET A 624 -16.11 -47.73 -20.50
CA MET A 624 -16.90 -46.51 -20.72
C MET A 624 -16.72 -45.45 -19.61
N GLY A 625 -16.11 -45.81 -18.48
CA GLY A 625 -15.99 -44.95 -17.30
C GLY A 625 -15.26 -43.64 -17.57
N TRP A 626 -14.23 -43.63 -18.41
CA TRP A 626 -13.50 -42.40 -18.74
C TRP A 626 -14.35 -41.43 -19.57
N ARG A 627 -15.21 -41.95 -20.44
CA ARG A 627 -16.15 -41.14 -21.23
C ARG A 627 -17.23 -40.53 -20.36
N TYR A 628 -17.81 -41.32 -19.46
CA TYR A 628 -18.80 -40.82 -18.50
C TYR A 628 -18.22 -39.74 -17.59
N THR A 629 -16.97 -39.91 -17.17
CA THR A 629 -16.23 -38.90 -16.40
C THR A 629 -16.12 -37.59 -17.19
N LEU A 630 -15.58 -37.63 -18.42
CA LEU A 630 -15.38 -36.42 -19.24
C LEU A 630 -16.70 -35.73 -19.64
N ILE A 631 -17.74 -36.50 -20.01
CA ILE A 631 -19.06 -35.96 -20.34
C ILE A 631 -19.67 -35.27 -19.12
N THR A 632 -19.56 -35.87 -17.94
CA THR A 632 -20.11 -35.29 -16.70
C THR A 632 -19.38 -34.01 -16.33
N LEU A 633 -18.04 -34.00 -16.37
CA LEU A 633 -17.24 -32.80 -16.12
C LEU A 633 -17.52 -31.69 -17.14
N GLY A 634 -17.63 -32.03 -18.43
CA GLY A 634 -17.98 -31.08 -19.48
C GLY A 634 -19.40 -30.52 -19.32
N ALA A 635 -20.38 -31.37 -18.99
CA ALA A 635 -21.76 -30.95 -18.73
C ALA A 635 -21.88 -30.02 -17.52
N LEU A 636 -21.15 -30.29 -16.43
CA LEU A 636 -21.07 -29.40 -15.27
C LEU A 636 -20.45 -28.04 -15.67
N SER A 637 -19.38 -28.05 -16.47
CA SER A 637 -18.73 -26.84 -16.97
C SER A 637 -19.67 -25.99 -17.84
N LEU A 638 -20.46 -26.63 -18.71
CA LEU A 638 -21.51 -25.97 -19.49
C LEU A 638 -22.62 -25.41 -18.59
N GLY A 639 -22.99 -26.13 -17.53
CA GLY A 639 -23.92 -25.63 -16.51
C GLY A 639 -23.41 -24.35 -15.84
N PHE A 640 -22.15 -24.31 -15.43
CA PHE A 640 -21.51 -23.10 -14.89
C PHE A 640 -21.46 -21.97 -15.92
N THR A 641 -21.22 -22.28 -17.19
CA THR A 641 -21.27 -21.30 -18.29
C THR A 641 -22.67 -20.69 -18.43
N CYS A 642 -23.72 -21.51 -18.38
CA CYS A 642 -25.10 -21.04 -18.41
C CYS A 642 -25.41 -20.12 -17.22
N ILE A 643 -24.89 -20.42 -16.03
CA ILE A 643 -25.04 -19.54 -14.86
C ILE A 643 -24.33 -18.19 -15.10
N ARG A 644 -23.08 -18.21 -15.61
CA ARG A 644 -22.33 -16.99 -15.95
C ARG A 644 -23.04 -16.11 -17.00
N TRP A 645 -23.72 -16.70 -17.98
CA TRP A 645 -24.40 -15.95 -19.03
C TRP A 645 -25.80 -15.47 -18.68
N PHE A 646 -26.63 -16.35 -18.10
CA PHE A 646 -28.06 -16.09 -17.96
C PHE A 646 -28.44 -15.64 -16.55
N VAL A 647 -27.71 -16.07 -15.53
CA VAL A 647 -28.08 -15.83 -14.12
C VAL A 647 -27.34 -14.65 -13.52
N PHE A 648 -26.07 -14.44 -13.87
CA PHE A 648 -25.23 -13.39 -13.30
C PHE A 648 -24.75 -12.39 -14.37
N LYS A 649 -25.42 -11.23 -14.46
CA LYS A 649 -25.03 -10.17 -15.39
C LYS A 649 -23.86 -9.37 -14.82
N LEU A 650 -22.65 -9.71 -15.27
CA LEU A 650 -21.43 -9.00 -14.90
C LEU A 650 -21.23 -7.75 -15.78
N PRO A 651 -21.13 -6.53 -15.23
CA PRO A 651 -20.60 -5.37 -15.96
C PRO A 651 -19.09 -5.53 -16.17
N GLU A 652 -18.53 -4.81 -17.15
CA GLU A 652 -17.08 -4.80 -17.29
C GLU A 652 -16.43 -4.10 -16.08
N THR A 653 -15.19 -4.47 -15.76
CA THR A 653 -14.57 -4.01 -14.52
C THR A 653 -14.28 -2.49 -14.53
N PRO A 654 -14.52 -1.77 -13.41
CA PRO A 654 -14.35 -0.31 -13.39
C PRO A 654 -12.94 0.16 -13.71
N ARG A 655 -11.91 -0.53 -13.20
CA ARG A 655 -10.50 -0.14 -13.40
C ARG A 655 -10.01 -0.41 -14.83
N TYR A 656 -10.57 -1.40 -15.52
CA TYR A 656 -10.38 -1.54 -16.97
C TYR A 656 -10.99 -0.37 -17.73
N LEU A 657 -12.22 0.00 -17.42
CA LEU A 657 -12.93 1.07 -18.11
C LEU A 657 -12.20 2.41 -17.96
N LEU A 658 -11.70 2.71 -16.76
CA LEU A 658 -10.81 3.84 -16.51
C LEU A 658 -9.53 3.80 -17.36
N SER A 659 -8.90 2.62 -17.51
CA SER A 659 -7.67 2.48 -18.31
C SER A 659 -7.90 2.74 -19.81
N LYS A 660 -9.16 2.64 -20.26
CA LYS A 660 -9.60 2.95 -21.62
C LYS A 660 -10.20 4.36 -21.76
N GLY A 661 -10.12 5.19 -20.71
CA GLY A 661 -10.69 6.54 -20.68
C GLY A 661 -12.23 6.58 -20.68
N LYS A 662 -12.90 5.46 -20.34
CA LYS A 662 -14.36 5.34 -20.34
C LYS A 662 -14.93 5.64 -18.96
N ASP A 663 -14.77 6.88 -18.51
CA ASP A 663 -15.10 7.32 -17.16
C ASP A 663 -16.57 7.09 -16.82
N GLN A 664 -17.50 7.48 -17.70
CA GLN A 664 -18.94 7.26 -17.46
C GLN A 664 -19.28 5.77 -17.31
N ALA A 665 -18.70 4.91 -18.14
CA ALA A 665 -18.93 3.47 -18.04
C ALA A 665 -18.35 2.90 -16.74
N ALA A 666 -17.23 3.43 -16.24
CA ALA A 666 -16.67 3.06 -14.95
C ALA A 666 -17.61 3.46 -13.80
N VAL A 667 -18.17 4.68 -13.84
CA VAL A 667 -19.22 5.13 -12.89
C VAL A 667 -20.43 4.20 -12.91
N ASP A 668 -20.93 3.89 -14.10
CA ASP A 668 -22.09 3.00 -14.27
C ASP A 668 -21.83 1.59 -13.72
N ALA A 669 -20.59 1.09 -13.85
CA ALA A 669 -20.19 -0.21 -13.32
C ALA A 669 -20.16 -0.22 -11.78
N VAL A 670 -19.61 0.82 -11.13
CA VAL A 670 -19.65 0.94 -9.65
C VAL A 670 -21.09 1.08 -9.15
N ASN A 671 -21.88 1.95 -9.80
CA ASN A 671 -23.26 2.19 -9.41
C ASN A 671 -24.16 0.97 -9.68
N TYR A 672 -23.85 0.16 -10.69
CA TYR A 672 -24.50 -1.15 -10.87
C TYR A 672 -24.31 -2.05 -9.64
N VAL A 673 -23.09 -2.12 -9.08
CA VAL A 673 -22.81 -2.88 -7.87
C VAL A 673 -23.56 -2.31 -6.66
N ALA A 674 -23.60 -0.99 -6.51
CA ALA A 674 -24.38 -0.32 -5.46
C ALA A 674 -25.87 -0.69 -5.54
N ARG A 675 -26.47 -0.63 -6.73
CA ARG A 675 -27.87 -1.01 -6.98
C ARG A 675 -28.17 -2.47 -6.65
N GLU A 676 -27.33 -3.41 -7.09
CA GLU A 676 -27.50 -4.84 -6.79
C GLU A 676 -27.40 -5.14 -5.28
N ASN A 677 -26.65 -4.31 -4.55
CA ASN A 677 -26.49 -4.41 -3.11
C ASN A 677 -27.55 -3.62 -2.30
N GLY A 678 -28.42 -2.87 -2.97
CA GLY A 678 -29.41 -2.01 -2.30
C GLY A 678 -28.78 -0.84 -1.55
N LYS A 679 -27.64 -0.33 -2.01
CA LYS A 679 -26.89 0.80 -1.45
C LYS A 679 -27.08 2.05 -2.34
N PRO A 680 -26.95 3.28 -1.78
CA PRO A 680 -26.95 4.49 -2.58
C PRO A 680 -25.79 4.50 -3.58
N GLU A 681 -25.98 5.11 -4.74
CA GLU A 681 -24.96 5.25 -5.78
C GLU A 681 -23.89 6.25 -5.32
N PRO A 682 -22.66 5.81 -4.99
CA PRO A 682 -21.67 6.66 -4.31
C PRO A 682 -20.81 7.48 -5.29
N LEU A 683 -20.78 7.09 -6.57
CA LEU A 683 -19.84 7.62 -7.54
C LEU A 683 -20.60 8.40 -8.63
N THR A 684 -20.11 9.59 -8.96
CA THR A 684 -20.65 10.42 -10.04
C THR A 684 -19.55 10.82 -11.02
N ILE A 685 -19.93 11.11 -12.27
CA ILE A 685 -18.98 11.56 -13.30
C ILE A 685 -18.29 12.88 -12.93
N GLY A 686 -19.00 13.76 -12.20
CA GLY A 686 -18.46 15.03 -11.73
C GLY A 686 -17.23 14.86 -10.83
N MET A 687 -17.16 13.78 -10.05
CA MET A 687 -16.01 13.49 -9.19
C MET A 687 -14.75 13.15 -10.01
N PHE A 688 -14.90 12.45 -11.15
CA PHE A 688 -13.79 12.19 -12.06
C PHE A 688 -13.37 13.44 -12.83
N GLN A 689 -14.34 14.26 -13.25
CA GLN A 689 -14.08 15.54 -13.90
C GLN A 689 -13.37 16.52 -12.97
N GLU A 690 -13.65 16.49 -11.67
CA GLU A 690 -12.94 17.28 -10.67
C GLU A 690 -11.47 16.86 -10.54
N ILE A 691 -11.18 15.55 -10.58
CA ILE A 691 -9.80 15.02 -10.60
C ILE A 691 -9.08 15.51 -11.86
N ASP A 692 -9.72 15.43 -13.03
CA ASP A 692 -9.15 15.91 -14.29
C ASP A 692 -8.88 17.42 -14.24
N ALA A 693 -9.81 18.21 -13.71
CA ALA A 693 -9.67 19.65 -13.54
C ALA A 693 -8.50 20.01 -12.61
N ARG A 694 -8.31 19.27 -11.50
CA ARG A 694 -7.19 19.46 -10.57
C ARG A 694 -5.83 19.19 -11.22
N LEU A 695 -5.77 18.23 -12.14
CA LEU A 695 -4.56 17.89 -12.88
C LEU A 695 -4.34 18.76 -14.13
N GLY A 696 -5.20 19.76 -14.37
CA GLY A 696 -5.12 20.64 -15.54
C GLY A 696 -5.45 19.94 -16.86
N ILE A 697 -6.14 18.80 -16.83
CA ILE A 697 -6.60 18.07 -18.02
C ILE A 697 -7.88 18.75 -18.53
N ALA A 698 -7.86 19.25 -19.76
CA ALA A 698 -8.97 20.01 -20.31
C ALA A 698 -10.26 19.14 -20.40
N PRO A 699 -11.45 19.70 -20.09
CA PRO A 699 -12.72 19.02 -20.30
C PRO A 699 -12.97 18.85 -21.80
N GLY A 700 -12.46 17.76 -22.36
CA GLY A 700 -12.50 17.47 -23.80
C GLY A 700 -11.41 16.51 -24.31
N GLU A 701 -10.33 16.26 -23.55
CA GLU A 701 -9.30 15.28 -23.95
C GLU A 701 -9.59 13.84 -23.48
N SER A 702 -10.53 13.64 -22.56
CA SER A 702 -11.17 12.34 -22.30
C SER A 702 -12.27 12.09 -23.35
N ALA A 703 -11.80 11.80 -24.57
CA ALA A 703 -12.58 11.72 -25.79
C ALA A 703 -13.77 10.73 -25.74
N GLU A 704 -14.99 11.26 -25.78
CA GLU A 704 -16.08 10.65 -26.55
C GLU A 704 -15.76 10.80 -28.06
N GLY A 705 -14.75 10.08 -28.54
CA GLY A 705 -14.60 9.81 -29.96
C GLY A 705 -15.66 8.79 -30.41
N PRO A 706 -16.10 8.81 -31.69
CA PRO A 706 -17.07 7.85 -32.20
C PRO A 706 -16.56 6.44 -31.96
N GLY A 707 -17.33 5.64 -31.21
CA GLY A 707 -16.92 4.32 -30.74
C GLY A 707 -16.32 3.46 -31.85
N LEU A 708 -14.99 3.28 -31.80
CA LEU A 708 -14.27 2.39 -32.70
C LEU A 708 -14.90 1.00 -32.61
N THR A 709 -15.15 0.38 -33.76
CA THR A 709 -15.67 -0.99 -33.80
C THR A 709 -14.66 -1.94 -33.13
N THR A 710 -15.12 -3.07 -32.55
CA THR A 710 -14.25 -4.05 -31.88
C THR A 710 -13.06 -4.47 -32.73
N LYS A 711 -13.21 -4.50 -34.07
CA LYS A 711 -12.11 -4.76 -35.01
C LYS A 711 -11.08 -3.63 -35.07
N GLN A 712 -11.51 -2.37 -35.07
CA GLN A 712 -10.62 -1.20 -35.06
C GLN A 712 -9.89 -1.07 -33.71
N ILE A 713 -10.58 -1.34 -32.59
CA ILE A 713 -9.97 -1.41 -31.25
C ILE A 713 -8.86 -2.47 -31.21
N ILE A 714 -9.11 -3.67 -31.77
CA ILE A 714 -8.09 -4.72 -31.83
C ILE A 714 -6.93 -4.27 -32.73
N GLN A 715 -7.19 -3.61 -33.85
CA GLN A 715 -6.18 -3.22 -34.83
C GLN A 715 -5.28 -2.06 -34.36
N GLU A 716 -5.83 -1.09 -33.61
CA GLU A 716 -5.05 -0.01 -32.99
C GLU A 716 -4.26 -0.50 -31.77
N ASN A 717 -4.89 -1.27 -30.87
CA ASN A 717 -4.20 -1.86 -29.72
C ASN A 717 -3.10 -2.87 -30.13
N MET A 718 -3.25 -3.54 -31.27
CA MET A 718 -2.19 -4.40 -31.82
C MET A 718 -1.03 -3.62 -32.46
N LYS A 719 -1.22 -2.36 -32.86
CA LYS A 719 -0.14 -1.51 -33.42
C LYS A 719 0.81 -0.98 -32.35
N ASP A 720 0.32 -0.71 -31.14
CA ASP A 720 1.14 -0.30 -29.98
C ASP A 720 1.71 -1.49 -29.18
N PHE A 721 1.57 -2.72 -29.71
CA PHE A 721 1.71 -3.93 -28.92
C PHE A 721 3.15 -4.43 -28.75
N ARG A 722 3.38 -4.97 -27.54
CA ARG A 722 4.61 -5.50 -26.90
C ARG A 722 5.52 -4.50 -26.21
N SER A 723 5.73 -3.30 -26.76
CA SER A 723 6.67 -2.34 -26.17
C SER A 723 6.11 -1.74 -24.89
N THR A 724 4.94 -1.12 -24.95
CA THR A 724 4.41 -0.26 -23.86
C THR A 724 4.00 -1.02 -22.61
N HIS A 725 3.22 -2.10 -22.74
CA HIS A 725 2.76 -2.89 -21.58
C HIS A 725 3.90 -3.57 -20.82
N TYR A 726 4.88 -4.17 -21.53
CA TYR A 726 6.05 -4.75 -20.87
C TYR A 726 6.97 -3.67 -20.33
N GLN A 727 7.19 -2.55 -21.02
CA GLN A 727 7.98 -1.43 -20.48
C GLN A 727 7.37 -0.88 -19.19
N ALA A 728 6.04 -0.80 -19.09
CA ALA A 728 5.36 -0.34 -17.89
C ALA A 728 5.61 -1.26 -16.67
N LEU A 729 5.75 -2.58 -16.86
CA LEU A 729 6.11 -3.53 -15.79
C LEU A 729 7.56 -3.37 -15.29
N PHE A 730 8.39 -2.60 -16.01
CA PHE A 730 9.77 -2.27 -15.65
C PHE A 730 9.98 -0.75 -15.53
N ALA A 731 8.90 0.02 -15.35
CA ALA A 731 8.95 1.48 -15.31
C ALA A 731 9.82 2.04 -14.18
N THR A 732 9.78 1.41 -13.00
CA THR A 732 10.65 1.73 -11.86
C THR A 732 11.61 0.60 -11.57
N ARG A 733 12.78 0.91 -10.99
CA ARG A 733 13.75 -0.13 -10.58
C ARG A 733 13.14 -1.10 -9.55
N LYS A 734 12.31 -0.61 -8.63
CA LYS A 734 11.63 -1.44 -7.63
C LYS A 734 10.59 -2.37 -8.30
N LEU A 735 9.74 -1.84 -9.16
CA LEU A 735 8.73 -2.62 -9.89
C LEU A 735 9.39 -3.65 -10.82
N GLY A 736 10.47 -3.30 -11.53
CA GLY A 736 11.20 -4.24 -12.38
C GLY A 736 11.84 -5.39 -11.61
N ILE A 737 12.41 -5.13 -10.43
CA ILE A 737 12.91 -6.17 -9.52
C ILE A 737 11.73 -7.04 -9.03
N HIS A 738 10.62 -6.42 -8.63
CA HIS A 738 9.42 -7.12 -8.16
C HIS A 738 8.86 -8.07 -9.23
N THR A 739 8.65 -7.57 -10.45
CA THR A 739 8.19 -8.35 -11.61
C THR A 739 9.11 -9.54 -11.88
N THR A 740 10.43 -9.32 -11.87
CA THR A 740 11.42 -10.38 -12.11
C THR A 740 11.37 -11.45 -11.03
N ILE A 741 11.30 -11.06 -9.76
CA ILE A 741 11.23 -12.00 -8.63
C ILE A 741 9.93 -12.82 -8.69
N ILE A 742 8.78 -12.20 -8.95
CA ILE A 742 7.50 -12.92 -9.12
C ILE A 742 7.63 -13.95 -10.24
N TRP A 743 8.17 -13.58 -11.40
CA TRP A 743 8.32 -14.50 -12.52
C TRP A 743 9.27 -15.66 -12.22
N VAL A 744 10.35 -15.42 -11.46
CA VAL A 744 11.24 -16.47 -10.97
C VAL A 744 10.52 -17.40 -9.99
N ILE A 745 9.72 -16.87 -9.07
CA ILE A 745 8.90 -17.67 -8.13
C ILE A 745 7.96 -18.60 -8.91
N TRP A 746 7.17 -18.06 -9.84
CA TRP A 746 6.22 -18.84 -10.65
C TRP A 746 6.91 -19.91 -11.49
N LEU A 747 8.02 -19.58 -12.15
CA LEU A 747 8.80 -20.56 -12.92
C LEU A 747 9.34 -21.68 -12.02
N THR A 748 9.96 -21.30 -10.90
CA THR A 748 10.64 -22.25 -10.00
C THR A 748 9.64 -23.19 -9.34
N ILE A 749 8.51 -22.65 -8.86
CA ILE A 749 7.45 -23.46 -8.26
C ILE A 749 6.73 -24.32 -9.29
N GLY A 750 6.59 -23.81 -10.52
CA GLY A 750 6.09 -24.55 -11.67
C GLY A 750 6.94 -25.76 -12.02
N ILE A 751 8.25 -25.73 -11.72
CA ILE A 751 9.12 -26.90 -11.82
C ILE A 751 8.98 -27.76 -10.55
N ALA A 752 9.09 -27.15 -9.37
CA ALA A 752 9.18 -27.84 -8.09
C ALA A 752 7.96 -28.74 -7.84
N TYR A 753 6.74 -28.22 -7.99
CA TYR A 753 5.53 -28.95 -7.67
C TYR A 753 5.33 -30.16 -8.60
N PRO A 754 5.24 -30.03 -9.94
CA PRO A 754 5.03 -31.18 -10.81
C PRO A 754 6.19 -32.18 -10.79
N LEU A 755 7.43 -31.72 -10.53
CA LEU A 755 8.57 -32.64 -10.39
C LEU A 755 8.39 -33.60 -9.21
N TYR A 756 7.77 -33.16 -8.12
CA TYR A 756 7.45 -34.07 -7.01
C TYR A 756 6.37 -35.07 -7.42
N PHE A 757 5.22 -34.59 -7.88
CA PHE A 757 4.06 -35.44 -8.17
C PHE A 757 4.27 -36.40 -9.34
N ASN A 758 5.08 -36.03 -10.34
CA ASN A 758 5.36 -36.91 -11.47
C ASN A 758 6.23 -38.12 -11.08
N PHE A 759 7.11 -37.98 -10.08
CA PHE A 759 8.00 -39.06 -9.64
C PHE A 759 7.50 -39.79 -8.39
N LEU A 760 6.52 -39.22 -7.68
CA LEU A 760 5.98 -39.79 -6.46
C LEU A 760 5.39 -41.20 -6.66
N PRO A 761 4.55 -41.48 -7.67
CA PRO A 761 3.99 -42.83 -7.88
C PRO A 761 5.08 -43.91 -8.04
N SER A 762 6.09 -43.63 -8.86
CA SER A 762 7.20 -44.57 -9.09
C SER A 762 8.05 -44.77 -7.85
N TYR A 763 8.26 -43.72 -7.05
CA TYR A 763 8.96 -43.83 -5.78
C TYR A 763 8.16 -44.68 -4.77
N LEU A 764 6.85 -44.48 -4.70
CA LEU A 764 5.98 -45.26 -3.83
C LEU A 764 5.94 -46.73 -4.24
N ASP A 765 5.95 -47.05 -5.53
CA ASP A 765 6.00 -48.45 -6.02
C ASP A 765 7.27 -49.18 -5.57
N THR A 766 8.42 -48.48 -5.49
CA THR A 766 9.66 -49.07 -4.96
C THR A 766 9.63 -49.33 -3.45
N LYS A 767 8.80 -48.60 -2.69
CA LYS A 767 8.71 -48.69 -1.22
C LYS A 767 7.55 -49.55 -0.74
N PHE A 768 6.45 -49.52 -1.47
CA PHE A 768 5.18 -50.14 -1.17
C PHE A 768 4.79 -50.96 -2.40
N SER A 769 5.28 -52.19 -2.48
CA SER A 769 4.78 -53.15 -3.45
C SER A 769 3.35 -53.52 -3.05
N SER A 770 2.35 -52.91 -3.67
CA SER A 770 0.95 -53.24 -3.39
C SER A 770 0.12 -53.41 -4.65
N ASP A 771 -0.53 -54.57 -4.75
CA ASP A 771 -1.78 -54.82 -5.49
C ASP A 771 -2.89 -53.89 -4.96
N SER A 772 -2.74 -52.57 -5.11
CA SER A 772 -3.72 -51.60 -4.65
C SER A 772 -4.87 -51.54 -5.64
N SER A 773 -6.05 -52.03 -5.25
CA SER A 773 -7.27 -51.88 -6.05
C SER A 773 -7.54 -50.40 -6.39
N LEU A 774 -8.13 -50.12 -7.55
CA LEU A 774 -8.54 -48.77 -7.97
C LEU A 774 -9.34 -48.02 -6.90
N ASN A 775 -10.12 -48.75 -6.10
CA ASN A 775 -10.88 -48.20 -4.97
C ASN A 775 -10.00 -47.55 -3.89
N VAL A 776 -8.83 -48.12 -3.60
CA VAL A 776 -7.90 -47.57 -2.60
C VAL A 776 -7.27 -46.28 -3.11
N THR A 777 -6.85 -46.25 -4.38
CA THR A 777 -6.26 -45.08 -5.01
C THR A 777 -7.22 -43.89 -5.03
N TYR A 778 -8.45 -44.09 -5.50
CA TYR A 778 -9.42 -43.00 -5.56
C TYR A 778 -9.93 -42.56 -4.18
N ARG A 779 -10.03 -43.49 -3.21
CA ARG A 779 -10.30 -43.14 -1.81
C ARG A 779 -9.24 -42.18 -1.29
N ASP A 780 -7.97 -42.51 -1.49
CA ASP A 780 -6.84 -41.71 -0.98
C ASP A 780 -6.79 -40.34 -1.65
N TYR A 781 -7.06 -40.25 -2.96
CA TYR A 781 -7.23 -38.97 -3.67
C TYR A 781 -8.39 -38.14 -3.12
N CYS A 782 -9.53 -38.75 -2.78
CA CYS A 782 -10.65 -38.05 -2.16
C CYS A 782 -10.28 -37.49 -0.77
N ILE A 783 -9.56 -38.27 0.04
CA ILE A 783 -9.10 -37.82 1.37
C ILE A 783 -8.13 -36.65 1.22
N GLU A 784 -7.13 -36.77 0.34
CA GLU A 784 -6.15 -35.72 0.09
C GLU A 784 -6.83 -34.43 -0.40
N SER A 785 -7.75 -34.55 -1.36
CA SER A 785 -8.48 -33.40 -1.91
C SER A 785 -9.36 -32.71 -0.87
N ALA A 786 -10.03 -33.48 0.00
CA ALA A 786 -10.87 -32.93 1.07
C ALA A 786 -10.05 -32.17 2.12
N VAL A 787 -8.88 -32.70 2.49
CA VAL A 787 -7.97 -32.03 3.44
C VAL A 787 -7.28 -30.82 2.78
N GLY A 788 -6.97 -30.88 1.49
CA GLY A 788 -6.33 -29.80 0.73
C GLY A 788 -7.06 -28.47 0.78
N VAL A 789 -8.41 -28.49 0.88
CA VAL A 789 -9.26 -27.29 1.02
C VAL A 789 -8.89 -26.44 2.25
N VAL A 790 -8.35 -27.05 3.31
CA VAL A 790 -7.94 -26.35 4.53
C VAL A 790 -6.78 -25.38 4.27
N GLY A 791 -5.91 -25.69 3.31
CA GLY A 791 -4.75 -24.87 2.96
C GLY A 791 -5.15 -23.43 2.55
N PRO A 792 -5.93 -23.24 1.47
CA PRO A 792 -6.34 -21.92 1.02
C PRO A 792 -7.20 -21.15 2.04
N ILE A 793 -8.05 -21.83 2.81
CA ILE A 793 -8.90 -21.19 3.84
C ILE A 793 -8.03 -20.65 4.98
N SER A 794 -7.08 -21.46 5.47
CA SER A 794 -6.16 -21.00 6.52
C SER A 794 -5.20 -19.91 6.01
N ALA A 795 -4.77 -19.98 4.75
CA ALA A 795 -4.00 -18.92 4.10
C ALA A 795 -4.77 -17.60 4.08
N ALA A 796 -6.05 -17.62 3.69
CA ALA A 796 -6.89 -16.44 3.65
C ALA A 796 -7.02 -15.74 5.01
N TYR A 797 -7.01 -16.49 6.11
CA TYR A 797 -6.99 -15.92 7.45
C TYR A 797 -5.59 -15.42 7.85
N LEU A 798 -4.54 -16.21 7.62
CA LEU A 798 -3.19 -15.86 8.09
C LEU A 798 -2.55 -14.69 7.34
N VAL A 799 -2.93 -14.42 6.09
CA VAL A 799 -2.43 -13.25 5.35
C VAL A 799 -2.95 -11.92 5.87
N THR A 800 -3.97 -11.90 6.74
CA THR A 800 -4.45 -10.67 7.41
C THR A 800 -3.70 -10.34 8.69
N THR A 801 -2.78 -11.20 9.10
CA THR A 801 -1.93 -10.99 10.29
C THR A 801 -0.73 -10.11 9.95
N PHE A 802 0.07 -9.74 10.97
CA PHE A 802 1.24 -8.87 10.81
C PHE A 802 2.28 -9.36 9.79
N PHE A 803 2.29 -10.65 9.47
CA PHE A 803 3.21 -11.24 8.51
C PHE A 803 2.83 -10.90 7.05
N GLY A 804 1.60 -10.44 6.77
CA GLY A 804 1.17 -10.10 5.41
C GLY A 804 1.24 -11.26 4.42
N ARG A 805 1.23 -10.96 3.11
CA ARG A 805 1.26 -11.99 2.06
C ARG A 805 2.68 -12.42 1.74
N ARG A 806 3.65 -11.50 1.72
CA ARG A 806 5.04 -11.75 1.35
C ARG A 806 5.70 -12.77 2.27
N TRP A 807 5.59 -12.57 3.58
CA TRP A 807 6.24 -13.44 4.55
C TRP A 807 5.53 -14.77 4.67
N MET A 808 4.19 -14.78 4.65
CA MET A 808 3.42 -16.02 4.70
C MET A 808 3.73 -16.93 3.52
N MET A 809 3.85 -16.38 2.30
CA MET A 809 4.28 -17.13 1.10
C MET A 809 5.69 -17.71 1.26
N GLY A 810 6.64 -16.92 1.78
CA GLY A 810 8.02 -17.37 1.99
C GLY A 810 8.13 -18.47 3.05
N ILE A 811 7.48 -18.28 4.20
CA ILE A 811 7.46 -19.24 5.31
C ILE A 811 6.79 -20.54 4.88
N SER A 812 5.61 -20.46 4.26
CA SER A 812 4.90 -21.66 3.82
C SER A 812 5.71 -22.46 2.79
N SER A 813 6.40 -21.79 1.86
CA SER A 813 7.26 -22.45 0.88
C SER A 813 8.39 -23.25 1.53
N ILE A 814 9.08 -22.66 2.52
CA ILE A 814 10.17 -23.33 3.25
C ILE A 814 9.61 -24.53 4.04
N VAL A 815 8.50 -24.34 4.74
CA VAL A 815 7.85 -25.40 5.51
C VAL A 815 7.43 -26.55 4.59
N THR A 816 6.82 -26.27 3.44
CA THR A 816 6.49 -27.28 2.42
C THR A 816 7.74 -28.04 1.98
N GLY A 817 8.84 -27.34 1.65
CA GLY A 817 10.11 -27.98 1.27
C GLY A 817 10.67 -28.91 2.36
N VAL A 818 10.64 -28.50 3.63
CA VAL A 818 11.07 -29.33 4.77
C VAL A 818 10.20 -30.58 4.91
N PHE A 819 8.89 -30.46 4.77
CA PHE A 819 7.99 -31.62 4.81
C PHE A 819 8.20 -32.56 3.61
N LEU A 820 8.50 -32.04 2.42
CA LEU A 820 8.86 -32.85 1.26
C LEU A 820 10.20 -33.60 1.47
N PHE A 821 11.20 -32.97 2.10
CA PHE A 821 12.42 -33.68 2.53
C PHE A 821 12.10 -34.81 3.52
N ALA A 822 11.24 -34.54 4.50
CA ALA A 822 10.82 -35.53 5.48
C ALA A 822 10.01 -36.69 4.87
N TYR A 823 9.26 -36.44 3.78
CA TYR A 823 8.48 -37.45 3.08
C TYR A 823 9.33 -38.64 2.61
N VAL A 824 10.58 -38.39 2.21
CA VAL A 824 11.51 -39.44 1.75
C VAL A 824 11.84 -40.45 2.87
N GLY A 825 11.66 -40.07 4.15
CA GLY A 825 11.84 -40.96 5.30
C GLY A 825 10.64 -41.87 5.60
N VAL A 826 9.51 -41.71 4.90
CA VAL A 826 8.27 -42.43 5.21
C VAL A 826 8.29 -43.87 4.69
N ASN A 827 8.00 -44.84 5.56
CA ASN A 827 8.05 -46.29 5.25
C ASN A 827 6.74 -47.03 5.56
N SER A 828 5.63 -46.32 5.78
CA SER A 828 4.29 -46.89 6.00
C SER A 828 3.27 -46.23 5.07
N ALA A 829 2.35 -47.01 4.50
CA ALA A 829 1.28 -46.50 3.62
C ALA A 829 0.39 -45.46 4.32
N THR A 830 0.01 -45.70 5.57
CA THR A 830 -0.78 -44.73 6.37
C THR A 830 -0.01 -43.43 6.62
N ALA A 831 1.30 -43.53 6.86
CA ALA A 831 2.14 -42.35 7.01
C ALA A 831 2.32 -41.63 5.67
N SER A 832 2.39 -42.37 4.55
CA SER A 832 2.49 -41.82 3.20
C SER A 832 1.27 -40.96 2.87
N LEU A 833 0.06 -41.44 3.20
CA LEU A 833 -1.18 -40.70 3.04
C LEU A 833 -1.22 -39.47 3.96
N ALA A 834 -0.87 -39.61 5.24
CA ALA A 834 -0.85 -38.49 6.18
C ALA A 834 0.12 -37.39 5.73
N PHE A 835 1.33 -37.76 5.32
CA PHE A 835 2.30 -36.81 4.79
C PHE A 835 1.82 -36.19 3.47
N ALA A 836 1.16 -36.94 2.58
CA ALA A 836 0.59 -36.41 1.33
C ALA A 836 -0.47 -35.35 1.62
N CYS A 837 -1.38 -35.59 2.57
CA CYS A 837 -2.36 -34.61 3.02
C CYS A 837 -1.70 -33.35 3.60
N ILE A 838 -0.67 -33.50 4.43
CA ILE A 838 0.04 -32.35 5.03
C ILE A 838 0.78 -31.55 3.95
N THR A 839 1.54 -32.21 3.08
CA THR A 839 2.26 -31.53 1.98
C THR A 839 1.30 -30.90 0.98
N GLY A 840 0.16 -31.55 0.71
CA GLY A 840 -0.90 -31.00 -0.14
C GLY A 840 -1.55 -29.77 0.48
N MET A 841 -1.85 -29.80 1.79
CA MET A 841 -2.38 -28.64 2.52
C MET A 841 -1.39 -27.45 2.52
N LEU A 842 -0.11 -27.71 2.82
CA LEU A 842 0.93 -26.67 2.86
C LEU A 842 1.28 -26.12 1.47
N GLY A 843 1.31 -26.98 0.46
CA GLY A 843 1.46 -26.56 -0.94
C GLY A 843 0.30 -25.68 -1.39
N ASN A 844 -0.95 -26.14 -1.18
CA ASN A 844 -2.13 -25.35 -1.51
C ASN A 844 -2.23 -24.03 -0.74
N PHE A 845 -1.74 -23.99 0.50
CA PHE A 845 -1.62 -22.76 1.28
C PHE A 845 -0.74 -21.75 0.57
N GLU A 846 0.47 -22.16 0.14
CA GLU A 846 1.40 -21.28 -0.57
C GLU A 846 0.82 -20.83 -1.91
N TYR A 847 0.27 -21.77 -2.69
CA TYR A 847 -0.33 -21.49 -3.99
C TYR A 847 -1.43 -20.45 -3.88
N ALA A 848 -2.29 -20.57 -2.86
CA ALA A 848 -3.37 -19.62 -2.62
C ALA A 848 -2.85 -18.19 -2.44
N ILE A 849 -1.74 -18.02 -1.72
CA ILE A 849 -1.13 -16.71 -1.50
C ILE A 849 -0.49 -16.19 -2.78
N MET A 850 0.26 -17.03 -3.50
CA MET A 850 0.93 -16.65 -4.75
C MET A 850 -0.07 -16.18 -5.82
N TYR A 851 -1.16 -16.93 -6.02
CA TYR A 851 -2.20 -16.59 -7.00
C TYR A 851 -2.97 -15.32 -6.63
N ALA A 852 -3.11 -14.99 -5.35
CA ALA A 852 -3.71 -13.73 -4.90
C ALA A 852 -2.73 -12.53 -4.97
N PHE A 853 -1.48 -12.74 -4.55
CA PHE A 853 -0.45 -11.70 -4.50
C PHE A 853 -0.05 -11.15 -5.87
N THR A 854 -0.06 -12.02 -6.89
CA THR A 854 0.39 -11.67 -8.25
C THR A 854 -0.49 -10.60 -8.92
N PRO A 855 -1.82 -10.75 -9.03
CA PRO A 855 -2.67 -9.71 -9.61
C PRO A 855 -2.71 -8.43 -8.76
N GLU A 856 -2.56 -8.52 -7.43
CA GLU A 856 -2.46 -7.35 -6.55
C GLU A 856 -1.17 -6.53 -6.77
N SER A 857 -0.10 -7.19 -7.22
CA SER A 857 1.21 -6.56 -7.44
C SER A 857 1.30 -5.72 -8.71
N PHE A 858 0.31 -5.80 -9.60
CA PHE A 858 0.32 -5.13 -10.89
C PHE A 858 -0.87 -4.18 -11.04
N PRO A 859 -0.66 -2.99 -11.63
CA PRO A 859 -1.73 -2.03 -11.83
C PRO A 859 -2.68 -2.51 -12.92
N ALA A 860 -3.98 -2.23 -12.78
CA ALA A 860 -5.02 -2.77 -13.66
C ALA A 860 -4.83 -2.57 -15.19
N PRO A 861 -4.14 -1.54 -15.73
CA PRO A 861 -3.90 -1.42 -17.19
C PRO A 861 -2.96 -2.49 -17.75
N HIS A 862 -2.08 -3.05 -16.91
CA HIS A 862 -1.04 -4.00 -17.30
C HIS A 862 -1.09 -5.31 -16.48
N ARG A 863 -2.09 -5.45 -15.61
CA ARG A 863 -2.27 -6.57 -14.68
C ARG A 863 -2.44 -7.90 -15.41
N GLY A 864 -3.20 -7.93 -16.50
CA GLY A 864 -3.40 -9.12 -17.32
C GLY A 864 -2.10 -9.61 -17.95
N THR A 865 -1.28 -8.68 -18.43
CA THR A 865 0.04 -8.97 -19.01
C THR A 865 1.00 -9.53 -17.96
N GLY A 866 1.12 -8.90 -16.80
CA GLY A 866 2.00 -9.35 -15.71
C GLY A 866 1.60 -10.71 -15.15
N THR A 867 0.30 -10.88 -14.84
CA THR A 867 -0.27 -12.10 -14.26
C THR A 867 -0.31 -13.24 -15.27
N GLY A 868 -0.69 -12.96 -16.52
CA GLY A 868 -0.72 -13.96 -17.60
C GLY A 868 0.67 -14.50 -17.92
N THR A 869 1.70 -13.63 -17.93
CA THR A 869 3.10 -14.05 -18.12
C THR A 869 3.59 -14.92 -16.98
N ALA A 870 3.31 -14.53 -15.74
CA ALA A 870 3.65 -15.33 -14.55
C ALA A 870 2.98 -16.73 -14.62
N ALA A 871 1.69 -16.78 -14.95
CA ALA A 871 0.97 -18.03 -15.16
C ALA A 871 1.59 -18.89 -16.25
N SER A 872 1.97 -18.31 -17.39
CA SER A 872 2.65 -19.04 -18.47
C SER A 872 4.00 -19.62 -18.04
N LEU A 873 4.79 -18.88 -17.25
CA LEU A 873 6.08 -19.36 -16.75
C LEU A 873 5.92 -20.57 -15.81
N LEU A 874 4.89 -20.57 -14.97
CA LEU A 874 4.58 -21.73 -14.14
C LEU A 874 4.20 -22.95 -14.97
N ARG A 875 3.39 -22.77 -16.02
CA ARG A 875 3.01 -23.87 -16.91
C ARG A 875 4.20 -24.36 -17.75
N PHE A 876 5.13 -23.47 -18.12
CA PHE A 876 6.39 -23.82 -18.75
C PHE A 876 7.28 -24.65 -17.82
N GLY A 877 7.39 -24.27 -16.54
CA GLY A 877 8.07 -25.07 -15.52
C GLY A 877 7.49 -26.48 -15.40
N GLY A 878 6.15 -26.60 -15.43
CA GLY A 878 5.48 -27.89 -15.37
C GLY A 878 5.72 -28.77 -16.61
N LEU A 879 5.81 -28.15 -17.79
CA LEU A 879 6.23 -28.82 -19.01
C LEU A 879 7.67 -29.35 -18.89
N CYS A 880 8.60 -28.54 -18.39
CA CYS A 880 9.98 -28.97 -18.15
C CYS A 880 10.05 -30.14 -17.17
N ALA A 881 9.32 -30.07 -16.05
CA ALA A 881 9.25 -31.15 -15.07
C ALA A 881 8.68 -32.46 -15.67
N SER A 882 7.67 -32.35 -16.54
CA SER A 882 7.08 -33.50 -17.25
C SER A 882 8.04 -34.12 -18.26
N LEU A 883 8.80 -33.31 -18.99
CA LEU A 883 9.82 -33.80 -19.92
C LEU A 883 10.99 -34.46 -19.18
N ILE A 884 11.44 -33.88 -18.06
CA ILE A 884 12.45 -34.49 -17.19
C ILE A 884 11.95 -35.86 -16.71
N ALA A 885 10.70 -35.95 -16.25
CA ALA A 885 10.08 -37.22 -15.85
C ALA A 885 10.01 -38.26 -16.97
N SER A 886 9.78 -37.85 -18.21
CA SER A 886 9.77 -38.79 -19.34
C SER A 886 11.15 -39.33 -19.75
N GLN A 887 12.24 -38.61 -19.47
CA GLN A 887 13.59 -38.93 -19.97
C GLN A 887 14.56 -39.42 -18.90
N THR A 888 14.36 -39.04 -17.64
CA THR A 888 15.22 -39.46 -16.54
C THR A 888 14.66 -40.72 -15.89
N GLY A 889 15.47 -41.78 -15.83
CA GLY A 889 15.09 -43.03 -15.16
C GLY A 889 14.86 -42.84 -13.66
N PHE A 890 14.29 -43.86 -13.02
CA PHE A 890 13.85 -43.82 -11.63
C PHE A 890 15.01 -43.60 -10.65
N THR A 891 15.02 -42.45 -9.96
CA THR A 891 15.92 -42.14 -8.83
C THR A 891 15.19 -41.28 -7.80
N THR A 892 15.69 -41.21 -6.57
CA THR A 892 15.16 -40.29 -5.53
C THR A 892 15.60 -38.84 -5.72
N ALA A 893 16.52 -38.57 -6.64
CA ALA A 893 17.11 -37.24 -6.84
C ALA A 893 16.10 -36.15 -7.25
N PRO A 894 15.09 -36.42 -8.12
CA PRO A 894 14.07 -35.43 -8.47
C PRO A 894 13.21 -34.97 -7.29
N ILE A 895 12.94 -35.86 -6.33
CA ILE A 895 12.17 -35.52 -5.11
C ILE A 895 12.98 -34.57 -4.22
N TYR A 896 14.27 -34.85 -4.04
CA TYR A 896 15.17 -33.93 -3.30
C TYR A 896 15.36 -32.60 -4.02
N ALA A 897 15.47 -32.62 -5.35
CA ALA A 897 15.56 -31.41 -6.15
C ALA A 897 14.29 -30.56 -6.00
N SER A 898 13.10 -31.17 -6.07
CA SER A 898 11.83 -30.48 -5.81
C SER A 898 11.80 -29.83 -4.43
N ALA A 899 12.12 -30.58 -3.37
CA ALA A 899 12.14 -30.06 -2.01
C ALA A 899 13.12 -28.88 -1.84
N ALA A 900 14.28 -28.94 -2.47
CA ALA A 900 15.24 -27.84 -2.50
C ALA A 900 14.69 -26.60 -3.23
N LEU A 901 14.02 -26.79 -4.37
CA LEU A 901 13.40 -25.69 -5.13
C LEU A 901 12.29 -24.99 -4.31
N TRP A 902 11.51 -25.72 -3.53
CA TRP A 902 10.53 -25.13 -2.59
C TRP A 902 11.19 -24.24 -1.55
N VAL A 903 12.32 -24.66 -0.97
CA VAL A 903 13.09 -23.82 -0.03
C VAL A 903 13.67 -22.59 -0.74
N VAL A 904 14.19 -22.74 -1.97
CA VAL A 904 14.70 -21.61 -2.77
C VAL A 904 13.59 -20.60 -3.04
N VAL A 905 12.39 -21.05 -3.43
CA VAL A 905 11.23 -20.15 -3.61
C VAL A 905 10.98 -19.37 -2.33
N GLY A 906 10.95 -20.03 -1.17
CA GLY A 906 10.73 -19.36 0.09
C GLY A 906 11.77 -18.29 0.45
N VAL A 907 13.05 -18.54 0.15
CA VAL A 907 14.12 -17.53 0.33
C VAL A 907 13.96 -16.37 -0.64
N VAL A 908 13.62 -16.65 -1.90
CA VAL A 908 13.43 -15.64 -2.96
C VAL A 908 12.24 -14.73 -2.62
N CYS A 909 11.16 -15.26 -2.03
CA CYS A 909 10.00 -14.48 -1.59
C CYS A 909 10.37 -13.36 -0.60
N PHE A 910 11.37 -13.56 0.27
CA PHE A 910 11.82 -12.51 1.19
C PHE A 910 12.52 -11.33 0.49
N GLY A 911 12.96 -11.50 -0.75
CA GLY A 911 13.56 -10.46 -1.58
C GLY A 911 12.54 -9.55 -2.29
N LEU A 912 11.24 -9.82 -2.21
CA LEU A 912 10.21 -9.00 -2.84
C LEU A 912 10.19 -7.58 -2.22
N PRO A 913 10.37 -6.52 -3.03
CA PRO A 913 10.51 -5.15 -2.52
C PRO A 913 9.20 -4.50 -2.04
N PHE A 914 8.05 -5.11 -2.35
CA PHE A 914 6.72 -4.55 -2.06
C PHE A 914 5.80 -5.60 -1.41
N GLU A 915 5.02 -5.17 -0.44
CA GLU A 915 3.99 -5.97 0.25
C GLU A 915 2.62 -5.42 -0.15
N THR A 916 1.74 -6.28 -0.67
CA THR A 916 0.42 -5.86 -1.15
C THR A 916 -0.61 -5.78 -0.02
N HIS A 917 -0.36 -6.44 1.12
CA HIS A 917 -1.21 -6.32 2.30
C HIS A 917 -1.27 -4.85 2.78
N GLY A 918 -2.49 -4.36 3.05
CA GLY A 918 -2.73 -3.01 3.55
C GLY A 918 -2.74 -1.89 2.51
N HIS A 919 -2.44 -2.19 1.24
CA HIS A 919 -2.44 -1.20 0.15
C HIS A 919 -3.60 -1.48 -0.82
N ALA A 920 -4.20 -0.41 -1.37
CA ALA A 920 -5.24 -0.56 -2.38
C ALA A 920 -4.64 -1.09 -3.69
N ALA A 921 -5.26 -2.10 -4.29
CA ALA A 921 -4.91 -2.52 -5.64
C ALA A 921 -5.38 -1.45 -6.65
N ILE A 922 -4.45 -0.80 -7.34
CA ILE A 922 -4.74 0.27 -8.31
C ILE A 922 -4.97 -0.23 -9.73
#